data_AF-A0AAD5RI05-F1
#
_entry.id   AF-A0AAD5RI05-F1
#
_cell.length_a   1.000
_cell.length_b   1.000
_cell.length_c   1.000
_cell.angle_alpha   90.00
_cell.angle_beta   90.00
_cell.angle_gamma   90.00
#
_symmetry.space_group_name_H-M   'P 1'
#
loop_
_entity.id
_entity.type
_entity.pdbx_description
1 polymer ?
#
loop_
_entity_poly.entity_id
_entity_poly.type
_entity_poly.pdbx_seq_one_letter_code
_entity_poly.pdbx_strand_id
1 'polypeptide(L)'
;MATDHEKSVSMTMAQLICRTLRSPRNAQLAGRHRGFAKQLLLRISSLNGKDPVQNAFLAQCLEMLYFVAKNKKTRHLLIGENVVGLILPLLEHHFYWMKEASCHRSSTTSADMHFEISLISLAILRLLSINKRAKEHLLSGDVLTVAQRIMMEIEKHFHGSSSATRLEGSLCSLCLCCLPKIRLPVFSSSFRSNFVYRSESVLRGRLRNHPSSVTQKQDSSDDDEIDEDDEVFSRLSEECELMVNEVDDDVDLFDEDVVVHSRLNSPELESYDSYFTEYHHGAESKCSEDFVSYSESFQQSVQSTRSVIPFVKIAFPESQNPDVDLSRQPRCNRATSMREVLVHEIDRAQATRQFTSRVVFDLDSFVDDTNACTTPSGPLTCNDYSRVGHVDSMFNHLLFESRFESGNLRRATQVGPTYYELILSPDINQAKEHYQWFYFEVSNIVNDIVYTFEIINCLKATSMYNKGMQPVMYSVRDALAGQPGWVRTGDSVCYYRNLYTPEDCCEMDENAIKKHDFYSIRFNITFRNKGDVCYFAYHFPYTFSYLKAVISRCLSRIPSGLYYSNDVIGKSLGGNPVHLLTITASCTKADITKKDYIFLCSRVHPGESNASWMMHGILDTLFTSMDPLIEELRRRFVFKIVPMLNPDGVVNGSHRCSLSGVDLNRVWDKPNRVIHPEIHHTKAIIQYMCDVVKRPPFVFVDLHGHSRRANVFMFGNNPEESWRADDRKLPHNYGFMKLPEVLEQTSAAFSFDLCQFGITRKKESSARVTVWRQFGVSNAYTMESTFFGFETGAFKGYQICTKDLKNIGRDLLLGILEVWKLSHCPQKHTKSVLMKRSALEKTSVS
;
A
#
# COMPACT_ATOMS: atom_id res chain seq x y z
N MET A 1 -21.84 43.16 -7.24
CA MET A 1 -20.43 43.47 -7.55
C MET A 1 -20.23 44.26 -8.84
N ALA A 2 -21.18 44.31 -9.78
CA ALA A 2 -20.99 44.95 -11.09
C ALA A 2 -21.76 46.28 -11.30
N THR A 3 -22.15 46.99 -10.25
CA THR A 3 -22.82 48.29 -10.38
C THR A 3 -22.06 49.37 -9.63
N ASP A 4 -21.64 50.41 -10.35
CA ASP A 4 -20.89 51.61 -9.93
C ASP A 4 -21.62 52.51 -8.90
N HIS A 5 -22.56 51.96 -8.12
CA HIS A 5 -23.28 52.71 -7.10
C HIS A 5 -23.15 52.03 -5.73
N GLU A 6 -22.22 52.55 -4.92
CA GLU A 6 -22.35 52.91 -3.48
C GLU A 6 -23.14 52.02 -2.50
N LYS A 7 -23.40 50.75 -2.81
CA LYS A 7 -23.82 49.76 -1.81
C LYS A 7 -22.73 48.71 -1.67
N SER A 8 -21.88 48.89 -0.66
CA SER A 8 -20.90 47.89 -0.25
C SER A 8 -21.61 46.56 -0.02
N VAL A 9 -21.11 45.49 -0.65
CA VAL A 9 -21.55 44.12 -0.37
C VAL A 9 -21.45 43.90 1.14
N SER A 10 -22.56 43.63 1.81
CA SER A 10 -22.54 43.35 3.25
C SER A 10 -21.82 42.02 3.52
N MET A 11 -21.27 41.86 4.73
CA MET A 11 -20.64 40.60 5.14
C MET A 11 -21.58 39.39 4.96
N THR A 12 -22.87 39.56 5.27
CA THR A 12 -23.90 38.53 5.08
C THR A 12 -24.05 38.13 3.61
N MET A 13 -24.01 39.11 2.71
CA MET A 13 -24.08 38.84 1.26
C MET A 13 -22.82 38.13 0.77
N ALA A 14 -21.64 38.49 1.28
CA ALA A 14 -20.40 37.80 0.95
C ALA A 14 -20.43 36.32 1.37
N GLN A 15 -20.86 36.03 2.60
CA GLN A 15 -21.00 34.67 3.10
C GLN A 15 -22.00 33.83 2.29
N LEU A 16 -23.12 34.44 1.86
CA LEU A 16 -24.11 33.78 1.01
C LEU A 16 -23.51 33.42 -0.37
N ILE A 17 -22.73 34.34 -0.95
CA ILE A 17 -22.02 34.09 -2.22
C ILE A 17 -21.03 32.94 -2.05
N CYS A 18 -20.19 32.93 -1.00
CA CYS A 18 -19.26 31.82 -0.74
C CYS A 18 -19.98 30.47 -0.67
N ARG A 19 -21.09 30.37 0.09
CA ARG A 19 -21.90 29.15 0.17
C ARG A 19 -22.42 28.70 -1.20
N THR A 20 -22.81 29.66 -2.05
CA THR A 20 -23.32 29.38 -3.39
C THR A 20 -22.21 28.88 -4.32
N LEU A 21 -21.01 29.44 -4.22
CA LEU A 21 -19.83 29.10 -5.03
C LEU A 21 -19.17 27.78 -4.62
N ARG A 22 -19.54 27.17 -3.49
CA ARG A 22 -19.11 25.80 -3.15
C ARG A 22 -19.52 24.78 -4.20
N SER A 23 -20.63 25.03 -4.90
CA SER A 23 -21.01 24.25 -6.08
C SER A 23 -20.05 24.54 -7.25
N PRO A 24 -19.36 23.53 -7.82
CA PRO A 24 -18.44 23.71 -8.94
C PRO A 24 -19.09 24.39 -10.15
N ARG A 25 -20.36 24.07 -10.42
CA ARG A 25 -21.16 24.66 -11.51
C ARG A 25 -21.38 26.16 -11.28
N ASN A 26 -21.75 26.56 -10.08
CA ASN A 26 -21.96 27.97 -9.74
C ASN A 26 -20.65 28.76 -9.79
N ALA A 27 -19.56 28.20 -9.27
CA ALA A 27 -18.22 28.79 -9.35
C ALA A 27 -17.78 29.02 -10.80
N GLN A 28 -18.01 28.03 -11.66
CA GLN A 28 -17.73 28.14 -13.09
C GLN A 28 -18.54 29.26 -13.76
N LEU A 29 -19.84 29.34 -13.48
CA LEU A 29 -20.72 30.38 -14.05
C LEU A 29 -20.31 31.78 -13.58
N ALA A 30 -20.09 31.96 -12.29
CA ALA A 30 -19.67 33.23 -11.71
C ALA A 30 -18.32 33.69 -12.26
N GLY A 31 -17.33 32.79 -12.31
CA GLY A 31 -16.00 33.12 -12.83
C GLY A 31 -15.96 33.45 -14.32
N ARG A 32 -16.92 32.94 -15.11
CA ARG A 32 -17.04 33.28 -16.54
C ARG A 32 -17.85 34.56 -16.79
N HIS A 33 -18.56 35.07 -15.79
CA HIS A 33 -19.32 36.30 -15.93
C HIS A 33 -18.39 37.48 -16.22
N ARG A 34 -18.68 38.23 -17.28
CA ARG A 34 -17.87 39.37 -17.71
C ARG A 34 -17.67 40.36 -16.57
N GLY A 35 -16.43 40.71 -16.29
CA GLY A 35 -16.06 41.67 -15.25
C GLY A 35 -16.08 41.15 -13.81
N PHE A 36 -16.60 39.94 -13.53
CA PHE A 36 -16.66 39.41 -12.17
C PHE A 36 -15.25 39.22 -11.58
N ALA A 37 -14.37 38.51 -12.30
CA ALA A 37 -12.98 38.28 -11.90
C ALA A 37 -12.23 39.59 -11.64
N LYS A 38 -12.30 40.54 -12.59
CA LYS A 38 -11.66 41.85 -12.47
C LYS A 38 -12.17 42.64 -11.26
N GLN A 39 -13.48 42.70 -11.05
CA GLN A 39 -14.08 43.40 -9.91
C GLN A 39 -13.73 42.75 -8.57
N LEU A 40 -13.66 41.41 -8.52
CA LEU A 40 -13.23 40.67 -7.34
C LEU A 40 -11.77 40.99 -6.99
N LEU A 41 -10.86 41.00 -7.98
CA LEU A 41 -9.45 41.35 -7.78
C LEU A 41 -9.26 42.81 -7.36
N LEU A 42 -10.01 43.75 -7.97
CA LEU A 42 -10.03 45.17 -7.54
C LEU A 42 -10.53 45.31 -6.10
N ARG A 43 -11.51 44.51 -5.69
CA ARG A 43 -12.01 44.53 -4.32
C ARG A 43 -10.95 44.00 -3.35
N ILE A 44 -10.28 42.90 -3.69
CA ILE A 44 -9.19 42.35 -2.89
C ILE A 44 -8.06 43.38 -2.73
N SER A 45 -7.64 44.03 -3.81
CA SER A 45 -6.56 45.04 -3.75
C SER A 45 -6.92 46.30 -2.95
N SER A 46 -8.22 46.60 -2.80
CA SER A 46 -8.69 47.76 -2.01
C SER A 46 -8.69 47.55 -0.49
N LEU A 47 -8.50 46.32 -0.01
CA LEU A 47 -8.55 45.97 1.41
C LEU A 47 -7.13 46.01 1.99
N ASN A 48 -6.88 46.88 2.98
CA ASN A 48 -5.51 47.23 3.40
C ASN A 48 -4.94 46.40 4.56
N GLY A 49 -5.60 45.30 4.95
CA GLY A 49 -5.01 44.28 5.82
C GLY A 49 -4.86 44.61 7.31
N LYS A 50 -5.07 45.87 7.71
CA LYS A 50 -4.83 46.38 9.09
C LYS A 50 -6.08 46.44 9.97
N ASP A 51 -7.28 46.38 9.38
CA ASP A 51 -8.56 46.41 10.09
C ASP A 51 -9.17 45.00 10.17
N PRO A 52 -9.48 44.46 11.38
CA PRO A 52 -10.16 43.19 11.57
C PRO A 52 -11.42 42.98 10.71
N VAL A 53 -12.23 44.03 10.54
CA VAL A 53 -13.47 43.94 9.75
C VAL A 53 -13.17 43.79 8.27
N GLN A 54 -12.16 44.52 7.77
CA GLN A 54 -11.69 44.39 6.40
C GLN A 54 -11.02 43.03 6.16
N ASN A 55 -10.31 42.48 7.15
CA ASN A 55 -9.66 41.16 7.06
C ASN A 55 -10.67 40.02 6.97
N ALA A 56 -11.74 40.07 7.77
CA ALA A 56 -12.83 39.12 7.66
C ALA A 56 -13.49 39.18 6.27
N PHE A 57 -13.63 40.39 5.70
CA PHE A 57 -14.22 40.56 4.37
C PHE A 57 -13.25 40.10 3.27
N LEU A 58 -11.95 40.34 3.44
CA LEU A 58 -10.89 39.87 2.56
C LEU A 58 -10.84 38.34 2.51
N ALA A 59 -10.92 37.66 3.66
CA ALA A 59 -10.97 36.20 3.72
C ALA A 59 -12.13 35.64 2.87
N GLN A 60 -13.31 36.25 2.97
CA GLN A 60 -14.46 35.88 2.13
C GLN A 60 -14.22 36.14 0.64
N CYS A 61 -13.61 37.27 0.26
CA CYS A 61 -13.25 37.52 -1.15
C CYS A 61 -12.21 36.51 -1.67
N LEU A 62 -11.25 36.10 -0.85
CA LEU A 62 -10.28 35.06 -1.21
C LEU A 62 -10.93 33.68 -1.33
N GLU A 63 -11.89 33.34 -0.46
CA GLU A 63 -12.67 32.10 -0.56
C GLU A 63 -13.48 32.05 -1.89
N MET A 64 -14.09 33.17 -2.30
CA MET A 64 -14.73 33.28 -3.61
C MET A 64 -13.73 33.07 -4.76
N LEU A 65 -12.56 33.73 -4.67
CA LEU A 65 -11.51 33.62 -5.68
C LEU A 65 -11.00 32.17 -5.77
N TYR A 66 -10.87 31.50 -4.63
CA TYR A 66 -10.46 30.11 -4.52
C TYR A 66 -11.44 29.17 -5.23
N PHE A 67 -12.74 29.25 -4.95
CA PHE A 67 -13.76 28.44 -5.63
C PHE A 67 -13.76 28.69 -7.14
N VAL A 68 -13.65 29.95 -7.57
CA VAL A 68 -13.55 30.30 -8.98
C VAL A 68 -12.27 29.73 -9.62
N ALA A 69 -11.13 29.75 -8.91
CA ALA A 69 -9.86 29.24 -9.42
C ALA A 69 -9.81 27.71 -9.56
N LYS A 70 -10.75 26.95 -8.96
CA LYS A 70 -10.84 25.50 -9.19
C LYS A 70 -11.11 25.16 -10.65
N ASN A 71 -11.81 26.04 -11.38
CA ASN A 71 -12.12 25.80 -12.80
C ASN A 71 -10.97 26.19 -13.76
N LYS A 72 -10.59 25.29 -14.68
CA LYS A 72 -9.52 25.49 -15.67
C LYS A 72 -9.75 26.72 -16.57
N LYS A 73 -10.98 26.97 -17.04
CA LYS A 73 -11.26 28.11 -17.94
C LYS A 73 -11.21 29.45 -17.20
N THR A 74 -11.73 29.50 -15.98
CA THR A 74 -11.69 30.70 -15.14
C THR A 74 -10.26 31.03 -14.68
N ARG A 75 -9.40 30.03 -14.43
CA ARG A 75 -7.97 30.27 -14.18
C ARG A 75 -7.31 31.08 -15.28
N HIS A 76 -7.57 30.77 -16.55
CA HIS A 76 -7.00 31.52 -17.68
C HIS A 76 -7.42 33.00 -17.65
N LEU A 77 -8.67 33.28 -17.31
CA LEU A 77 -9.16 34.66 -17.15
C LEU A 77 -8.46 35.38 -15.99
N LEU A 78 -8.35 34.73 -14.84
CA LEU A 78 -7.66 35.28 -13.65
C LEU A 78 -6.18 35.57 -13.93
N ILE A 79 -5.51 34.69 -14.66
CA ILE A 79 -4.10 34.87 -15.07
C ILE A 79 -3.96 36.09 -15.98
N GLY A 80 -4.92 36.30 -16.89
CA GLY A 80 -4.97 37.50 -17.74
C GLY A 80 -5.13 38.81 -16.96
N GLU A 81 -5.81 38.78 -15.81
CA GLU A 81 -6.00 39.91 -14.90
C GLU A 81 -4.87 40.03 -13.84
N ASN A 82 -3.74 39.36 -14.04
CA ASN A 82 -2.56 39.37 -13.15
C ASN A 82 -2.84 38.97 -11.69
N VAL A 83 -3.69 37.96 -11.47
CA VAL A 83 -4.01 37.45 -10.13
C VAL A 83 -2.76 37.08 -9.30
N VAL A 84 -1.70 36.56 -9.93
CA VAL A 84 -0.46 36.16 -9.24
C VAL A 84 0.23 37.36 -8.61
N GLY A 85 0.34 38.47 -9.35
CA GLY A 85 0.96 39.71 -8.86
C GLY A 85 0.20 40.38 -7.72
N LEU A 86 -1.07 40.02 -7.51
CA LEU A 86 -1.86 40.48 -6.36
C LEU A 86 -1.71 39.55 -5.16
N ILE A 87 -1.85 38.23 -5.37
CA ILE A 87 -1.95 37.26 -4.28
C ILE A 87 -0.59 36.94 -3.64
N LEU A 88 0.51 36.93 -4.41
CA LEU A 88 1.83 36.62 -3.85
C LEU A 88 2.32 37.69 -2.84
N PRO A 89 2.25 39.00 -3.11
CA PRO A 89 2.56 40.02 -2.12
C PRO A 89 1.58 40.02 -0.93
N LEU A 90 0.30 39.71 -1.18
CA LEU A 90 -0.71 39.61 -0.12
C LEU A 90 -0.36 38.52 0.90
N LEU A 91 0.07 37.35 0.41
CA LEU A 91 0.57 36.26 1.25
C LEU A 91 1.75 36.73 2.12
N GLU A 92 2.73 37.38 1.52
CA GLU A 92 3.93 37.85 2.24
C GLU A 92 3.56 38.86 3.34
N HIS A 93 2.72 39.86 3.03
CA HIS A 93 2.26 40.85 4.02
C HIS A 93 1.47 40.22 5.18
N HIS A 94 0.49 39.37 4.88
CA HIS A 94 -0.33 38.74 5.93
C HIS A 94 0.47 37.76 6.79
N PHE A 95 1.49 37.11 6.23
CA PHE A 95 2.42 36.31 7.02
C PHE A 95 3.24 37.16 8.00
N TYR A 96 3.76 38.32 7.58
CA TYR A 96 4.50 39.21 8.49
C TYR A 96 3.60 39.82 9.58
N TRP A 97 2.36 40.18 9.26
CA TRP A 97 1.39 40.62 10.29
C TRP A 97 1.01 39.51 11.26
N MET A 98 0.87 38.26 10.78
CA MET A 98 0.69 37.09 11.66
C MET A 98 1.85 36.96 12.65
N LYS A 99 3.10 37.16 12.20
CA LYS A 99 4.30 37.20 13.05
C LYS A 99 4.23 38.33 14.07
N GLU A 100 3.94 39.56 13.63
CA GLU A 100 3.85 40.71 14.53
C GLU A 100 2.77 40.52 15.61
N ALA A 101 1.56 40.09 15.23
CA ALA A 101 0.44 39.86 16.15
C ALA A 101 0.75 38.79 17.20
N SER A 102 1.48 37.73 16.80
CA SER A 102 1.89 36.63 17.67
C SER A 102 3.00 37.03 18.66
N CYS A 103 3.92 37.91 18.27
CA CYS A 103 4.99 38.40 19.16
C CYS A 103 4.48 39.38 20.24
N HIS A 104 3.42 40.15 19.97
CA HIS A 104 2.97 41.25 20.84
C HIS A 104 1.93 40.85 21.91
N ARG A 105 1.59 39.56 22.08
CA ARG A 105 0.45 39.09 22.91
C ARG A 105 -0.86 39.85 22.61
N SER A 106 -1.02 40.38 21.41
CA SER A 106 -2.28 40.94 20.92
C SER A 106 -3.30 39.81 20.72
N SER A 107 -4.59 40.13 20.62
CA SER A 107 -5.68 39.14 20.68
C SER A 107 -5.46 37.94 19.74
N THR A 108 -5.60 36.72 20.27
CA THR A 108 -5.46 35.44 19.53
C THR A 108 -6.28 35.42 18.24
N THR A 109 -7.45 36.05 18.27
CA THR A 109 -8.34 36.24 17.12
C THR A 109 -7.71 36.98 15.93
N SER A 110 -6.76 37.91 16.15
CA SER A 110 -6.12 38.64 15.05
C SER A 110 -5.13 37.75 14.29
N ALA A 111 -4.33 36.96 15.03
CA ALA A 111 -3.35 36.05 14.44
C ALA A 111 -4.03 34.94 13.62
N ASP A 112 -5.15 34.40 14.12
CA ASP A 112 -5.93 33.36 13.43
C ASP A 112 -6.49 33.84 12.08
N MET A 113 -6.93 35.11 11.98
CA MET A 113 -7.40 35.68 10.71
C MET A 113 -6.28 35.81 9.66
N HIS A 114 -5.10 36.33 10.05
CA HIS A 114 -3.96 36.42 9.13
C HIS A 114 -3.48 35.04 8.69
N PHE A 115 -3.57 34.05 9.57
CA PHE A 115 -3.29 32.66 9.27
C PHE A 115 -4.24 32.10 8.21
N GLU A 116 -5.56 32.28 8.38
CA GLU A 116 -6.58 31.85 7.41
C GLU A 116 -6.36 32.48 6.02
N ILE A 117 -6.12 33.80 5.98
CA ILE A 117 -5.81 34.53 4.74
C ILE A 117 -4.56 33.97 4.05
N SER A 118 -3.52 33.63 4.82
CA SER A 118 -2.28 33.06 4.29
C SER A 118 -2.52 31.67 3.68
N LEU A 119 -3.31 30.82 4.35
CA LEU A 119 -3.65 29.49 3.84
C LEU A 119 -4.48 29.56 2.54
N ILE A 120 -5.52 30.40 2.50
CA ILE A 120 -6.35 30.54 1.30
C ILE A 120 -5.51 31.11 0.14
N SER A 121 -4.65 32.09 0.42
CA SER A 121 -3.71 32.65 -0.58
C SER A 121 -2.80 31.57 -1.16
N LEU A 122 -2.20 30.72 -0.33
CA LEU A 122 -1.39 29.59 -0.79
C LEU A 122 -2.21 28.59 -1.62
N ALA A 123 -3.44 28.26 -1.21
CA ALA A 123 -4.30 27.36 -1.94
C ALA A 123 -4.64 27.90 -3.35
N ILE A 124 -4.88 29.21 -3.48
CA ILE A 124 -5.08 29.89 -4.77
C ILE A 124 -3.81 29.82 -5.61
N LEU A 125 -2.65 30.18 -5.07
CA LEU A 125 -1.38 30.15 -5.80
C LEU A 125 -1.04 28.73 -6.28
N ARG A 126 -1.33 27.69 -5.48
CA ARG A 126 -1.17 26.28 -5.88
C ARG A 126 -2.06 25.92 -7.06
N LEU A 127 -3.35 26.25 -7.01
CA LEU A 127 -4.27 26.02 -8.15
C LEU A 127 -3.80 26.73 -9.43
N LEU A 128 -3.28 27.95 -9.28
CA LEU A 128 -2.74 28.72 -10.40
C LEU A 128 -1.47 28.10 -10.96
N SER A 129 -0.56 27.60 -10.11
CA SER A 129 0.74 27.03 -10.50
C SER A 129 0.67 25.85 -11.47
N ILE A 130 -0.50 25.21 -11.60
CA ILE A 130 -0.78 24.16 -12.59
C ILE A 130 -0.70 24.72 -14.03
N ASN A 131 -0.97 26.01 -14.22
CA ASN A 131 -0.86 26.66 -15.52
C ASN A 131 0.55 27.20 -15.77
N LYS A 132 1.13 26.90 -16.94
CA LYS A 132 2.49 27.32 -17.31
C LYS A 132 2.73 28.83 -17.21
N ARG A 133 1.80 29.66 -17.70
CA ARG A 133 1.92 31.13 -17.66
C ARG A 133 1.86 31.67 -16.23
N ALA A 134 0.99 31.10 -15.39
CA ALA A 134 0.94 31.46 -13.97
C ALA A 134 2.23 31.05 -13.24
N LYS A 135 2.78 29.87 -13.55
CA LYS A 135 4.05 29.40 -13.01
C LYS A 135 5.21 30.33 -13.40
N GLU A 136 5.25 30.79 -14.64
CA GLU A 136 6.22 31.81 -15.09
C GLU A 136 6.08 33.12 -14.31
N HIS A 137 4.84 33.60 -14.09
CA HIS A 137 4.59 34.79 -13.29
C HIS A 137 5.03 34.60 -11.81
N LEU A 138 4.78 33.43 -11.22
CA LEU A 138 5.22 33.08 -9.87
C LEU A 138 6.75 33.09 -9.75
N LEU A 139 7.44 32.50 -10.73
CA LEU A 139 8.90 32.48 -10.79
C LEU A 139 9.47 33.89 -10.99
N SER A 140 8.87 34.73 -11.85
CA SER A 140 9.28 36.13 -12.00
C SER A 140 9.04 36.99 -10.76
N GLY A 141 8.13 36.55 -9.88
CA GLY A 141 7.84 37.18 -8.60
C GLY A 141 8.66 36.60 -7.44
N ASP A 142 9.73 35.84 -7.73
CA ASP A 142 10.62 35.23 -6.73
C ASP A 142 9.90 34.37 -5.67
N VAL A 143 8.85 33.65 -6.07
CA VAL A 143 8.05 32.81 -5.13
C VAL A 143 8.91 31.86 -4.29
N LEU A 144 10.00 31.33 -4.84
CA LEU A 144 10.90 30.41 -4.13
C LEU A 144 11.64 31.14 -3.00
N THR A 145 12.12 32.37 -3.25
CA THR A 145 12.79 33.21 -2.26
C THR A 145 11.81 33.67 -1.17
N VAL A 146 10.61 34.10 -1.57
CA VAL A 146 9.53 34.48 -0.62
C VAL A 146 9.21 33.30 0.29
N ALA A 147 9.04 32.10 -0.28
CA ALA A 147 8.78 30.88 0.48
C ALA A 147 9.93 30.54 1.44
N GLN A 148 11.17 30.64 0.99
CA GLN A 148 12.35 30.40 1.82
C GLN A 148 12.38 31.33 3.03
N ARG A 149 12.11 32.62 2.85
CA ARG A 149 12.00 33.60 3.94
C ARG A 149 10.87 33.25 4.92
N ILE A 150 9.67 32.94 4.41
CA ILE A 150 8.53 32.55 5.24
C ILE A 150 8.85 31.30 6.07
N MET A 151 9.45 30.26 5.48
CA MET A 151 9.82 29.05 6.22
C MET A 151 10.86 29.29 7.31
N MET A 152 11.88 30.11 7.04
CA MET A 152 12.88 30.49 8.07
C MET A 152 12.23 31.21 9.25
N GLU A 153 11.21 32.04 8.97
CA GLU A 153 10.48 32.77 10.01
C GLU A 153 9.50 31.88 10.80
N ILE A 154 8.85 30.92 10.13
CA ILE A 154 8.04 29.88 10.77
C ILE A 154 8.87 29.11 11.79
N GLU A 155 10.07 28.68 11.40
CA GLU A 155 11.01 27.99 12.28
C GLU A 155 11.30 28.84 13.51
N LYS A 156 11.82 30.04 13.30
CA LYS A 156 12.31 30.88 14.39
C LYS A 156 11.25 31.28 15.42
N HIS A 157 9.99 31.45 15.01
CA HIS A 157 8.96 32.06 15.86
C HIS A 157 7.75 31.16 16.18
N PHE A 158 7.54 30.05 15.46
CA PHE A 158 6.30 29.26 15.55
C PHE A 158 6.52 27.76 15.77
N HIS A 159 7.69 27.36 16.28
CA HIS A 159 8.01 25.97 16.62
C HIS A 159 6.90 25.28 17.43
N GLY A 160 6.44 24.11 16.95
CA GLY A 160 5.46 23.27 17.65
C GLY A 160 3.99 23.67 17.47
N SER A 161 3.67 24.72 16.72
CA SER A 161 2.29 25.10 16.40
C SER A 161 1.72 24.25 15.26
N SER A 162 0.59 23.57 15.49
CA SER A 162 -0.10 22.76 14.47
C SER A 162 -0.55 23.58 13.24
N SER A 163 -0.88 24.85 13.46
CA SER A 163 -1.19 25.81 12.39
C SER A 163 0.05 26.11 11.54
N ALA A 164 1.20 26.35 12.17
CA ALA A 164 2.45 26.59 11.46
C ALA A 164 2.86 25.42 10.56
N THR A 165 2.70 24.18 11.03
CA THR A 165 2.96 22.96 10.22
C THR A 165 2.08 22.87 8.97
N ARG A 166 0.80 23.29 9.06
CA ARG A 166 -0.11 23.31 7.89
C ARG A 166 0.31 24.34 6.85
N LEU A 167 0.75 25.51 7.30
CA LEU A 167 1.24 26.57 6.44
C LEU A 167 2.53 26.16 5.72
N GLU A 168 3.47 25.59 6.48
CA GLU A 168 4.72 25.02 5.98
C GLU A 168 4.47 23.95 4.90
N GLY A 169 3.59 22.98 5.16
CA GLY A 169 3.24 21.95 4.17
C GLY A 169 2.61 22.51 2.89
N SER A 170 1.74 23.52 3.03
CA SER A 170 1.10 24.19 1.88
C SER A 170 2.11 24.97 1.05
N LEU A 171 3.07 25.63 1.71
CA LEU A 171 4.15 26.36 1.08
C LEU A 171 5.12 25.42 0.34
N CYS A 172 5.50 24.30 0.96
CA CYS A 172 6.31 23.26 0.32
C CYS A 172 5.64 22.73 -0.95
N SER A 173 4.33 22.46 -0.90
CA SER A 173 3.60 22.01 -2.09
C SER A 173 3.61 23.05 -3.22
N LEU A 174 3.47 24.35 -2.92
CA LEU A 174 3.56 25.41 -3.92
C LEU A 174 4.95 25.46 -4.57
N CYS A 175 6.01 25.38 -3.76
CA CYS A 175 7.38 25.43 -4.25
C CYS A 175 7.71 24.22 -5.13
N LEU A 176 7.33 22.99 -4.74
CA LEU A 176 7.50 21.80 -5.57
C LEU A 176 6.79 21.92 -6.92
N CYS A 177 5.62 22.55 -6.98
CA CYS A 177 4.94 22.84 -8.24
C CYS A 177 5.70 23.85 -9.12
N CYS A 178 6.45 24.77 -8.51
CA CYS A 178 7.19 25.82 -9.22
C CYS A 178 8.59 25.38 -9.67
N LEU A 179 9.16 24.34 -9.06
CA LEU A 179 10.48 23.82 -9.44
C LEU A 179 10.46 23.13 -10.83
N PRO A 180 11.60 23.08 -11.54
CA PRO A 180 11.71 22.41 -12.82
C PRO A 180 11.59 20.89 -12.66
N LYS A 181 10.89 20.25 -13.59
CA LYS A 181 10.80 18.77 -13.64
C LYS A 181 12.11 18.18 -14.15
N ILE A 182 12.46 16.99 -13.66
CA ILE A 182 13.70 16.26 -13.93
C ILE A 182 13.34 14.93 -14.59
N ARG A 183 14.14 14.46 -15.55
CA ARG A 183 13.94 13.13 -16.14
C ARG A 183 14.38 12.04 -15.16
N LEU A 184 13.61 10.97 -15.05
CA LEU A 184 14.03 9.80 -14.28
C LEU A 184 15.31 9.20 -14.90
N PRO A 185 16.35 8.88 -14.11
CA PRO A 185 17.67 8.53 -14.64
C PRO A 185 17.80 7.08 -15.14
N VAL A 186 16.69 6.34 -15.26
CA VAL A 186 16.61 4.99 -15.81
C VAL A 186 15.41 4.93 -16.74
N PHE A 187 15.55 4.27 -17.89
CA PHE A 187 14.41 3.96 -18.78
C PHE A 187 13.31 3.26 -17.97
N SER A 188 12.10 3.83 -17.95
CA SER A 188 10.94 3.26 -17.24
C SER A 188 10.41 1.97 -17.90
N SER A 189 10.96 1.59 -19.07
CA SER A 189 10.62 0.35 -19.74
C SER A 189 10.75 -0.86 -18.82
N SER A 190 9.88 -1.86 -19.03
CA SER A 190 9.91 -3.17 -18.39
C SER A 190 11.33 -3.67 -18.19
N PHE A 191 11.63 -4.20 -17.00
CA PHE A 191 12.91 -4.83 -16.71
C PHE A 191 13.26 -5.80 -17.85
N ARG A 192 14.47 -5.69 -18.42
CA ARG A 192 14.94 -6.53 -19.52
C ARG A 192 15.15 -7.95 -19.03
N SER A 193 14.07 -8.69 -18.85
CA SER A 193 14.11 -10.11 -18.53
C SER A 193 13.99 -10.92 -19.82
N ASN A 194 14.82 -11.96 -19.94
CA ASN A 194 14.68 -12.99 -20.98
C ASN A 194 13.48 -13.94 -20.74
N PHE A 195 12.73 -13.76 -19.65
CA PHE A 195 11.54 -14.55 -19.36
C PHE A 195 10.39 -14.17 -20.29
N VAL A 196 10.42 -14.72 -21.49
CA VAL A 196 9.34 -14.65 -22.46
C VAL A 196 8.46 -15.88 -22.27
N TYR A 197 7.20 -15.66 -21.87
CA TYR A 197 6.22 -16.75 -21.81
C TYR A 197 6.00 -17.31 -23.22
N ARG A 198 6.41 -18.58 -23.46
CA ARG A 198 6.23 -19.28 -24.75
C ARG A 198 4.76 -19.61 -24.98
N SER A 199 3.97 -18.63 -25.39
CA SER A 199 2.70 -18.90 -26.06
C SER A 199 2.30 -17.78 -27.01
N GLU A 200 3.01 -17.69 -28.13
CA GLU A 200 2.52 -16.94 -29.29
C GLU A 200 1.18 -17.49 -29.82
N SER A 201 0.80 -18.73 -29.48
CA SER A 201 -0.45 -19.35 -29.91
C SER A 201 -1.67 -18.93 -29.09
N VAL A 202 -1.55 -18.67 -27.79
CA VAL A 202 -2.70 -18.26 -26.94
C VAL A 202 -3.03 -16.78 -27.11
N LEU A 203 -2.05 -15.93 -27.41
CA LEU A 203 -2.28 -14.51 -27.74
C LEU A 203 -2.87 -14.31 -29.15
N ARG A 204 -2.52 -15.15 -30.14
CA ARG A 204 -3.07 -15.06 -31.51
C ARG A 204 -4.54 -15.47 -31.64
N GLY A 205 -5.09 -16.19 -30.64
CA GLY A 205 -6.51 -16.56 -30.60
C GLY A 205 -7.48 -15.37 -30.42
N ARG A 206 -6.98 -14.18 -30.06
CA ARG A 206 -7.79 -12.95 -29.95
C ARG A 206 -7.67 -11.98 -31.14
N LEU A 207 -6.85 -12.29 -32.15
CA LEU A 207 -6.56 -11.39 -33.28
C LEU A 207 -7.09 -11.87 -34.65
N ARG A 208 -7.93 -12.91 -34.68
CA ARG A 208 -8.61 -13.34 -35.90
C ARG A 208 -10.08 -13.63 -35.60
N ASN A 209 -10.89 -12.58 -35.60
CA ASN A 209 -12.23 -12.59 -36.21
C ASN A 209 -12.71 -11.13 -36.38
N HIS A 210 -13.03 -10.81 -37.64
CA HIS A 210 -13.56 -9.56 -38.21
C HIS A 210 -12.63 -8.36 -38.46
N PRO A 211 -12.44 -7.97 -39.74
CA PRO A 211 -11.97 -6.65 -40.13
C PRO A 211 -13.17 -5.75 -40.46
N SER A 212 -13.48 -4.79 -39.59
CA SER A 212 -14.27 -3.62 -39.98
C SER A 212 -14.05 -2.49 -38.98
N SER A 213 -13.64 -1.35 -39.54
CA SER A 213 -13.43 -0.05 -38.94
C SER A 213 -14.50 0.35 -37.92
N VAL A 214 -14.19 0.20 -36.64
CA VAL A 214 -14.67 1.09 -35.57
C VAL A 214 -13.51 1.22 -34.59
N THR A 215 -12.90 2.39 -34.55
CA THR A 215 -11.97 2.79 -33.49
C THR A 215 -12.73 2.82 -32.17
N GLN A 216 -12.81 1.69 -31.48
CA GLN A 216 -13.18 1.67 -30.07
C GLN A 216 -12.04 2.33 -29.29
N LYS A 217 -12.24 3.62 -29.00
CA LYS A 217 -11.57 4.25 -27.85
C LYS A 217 -12.00 3.49 -26.61
N GLN A 218 -11.12 2.63 -26.11
CA GLN A 218 -11.10 2.33 -24.68
C GLN A 218 -10.60 3.61 -23.99
N ASP A 219 -11.54 4.51 -23.68
CA ASP A 219 -11.29 5.59 -22.73
C ASP A 219 -11.22 4.95 -21.33
N SER A 220 -10.07 4.35 -21.01
CA SER A 220 -9.72 3.94 -19.66
C SER A 220 -9.11 5.13 -18.93
N SER A 221 -9.97 5.97 -18.35
CA SER A 221 -9.57 7.03 -17.44
C SER A 221 -8.90 6.44 -16.20
N ASP A 222 -7.73 6.98 -15.83
CA ASP A 222 -6.93 7.05 -14.57
C ASP A 222 -7.43 6.48 -13.21
N ASP A 223 -8.50 5.70 -13.16
CA ASP A 223 -9.19 5.29 -11.93
C ASP A 223 -8.85 3.85 -11.53
N ASP A 224 -7.75 3.27 -12.03
CA ASP A 224 -7.34 1.89 -11.73
C ASP A 224 -6.84 1.68 -10.28
N GLU A 225 -6.81 2.74 -9.47
CA GLU A 225 -6.62 2.70 -8.01
C GLU A 225 -7.76 3.38 -7.21
N ILE A 226 -8.93 3.64 -7.78
CA ILE A 226 -10.12 3.85 -6.94
C ILE A 226 -10.63 2.47 -6.50
N ASP A 227 -9.88 1.86 -5.57
CA ASP A 227 -10.46 1.08 -4.48
C ASP A 227 -11.36 2.03 -3.66
N GLU A 228 -12.18 1.55 -2.72
CA GLU A 228 -12.89 2.41 -1.75
C GLU A 228 -11.93 3.17 -0.78
N ASP A 229 -10.75 3.53 -1.28
CA ASP A 229 -9.64 4.25 -0.69
C ASP A 229 -9.77 5.78 -0.84
N ASP A 230 -10.62 6.27 -1.74
CA ASP A 230 -10.83 7.71 -1.97
C ASP A 230 -12.22 8.24 -1.58
N GLU A 231 -13.23 7.38 -1.36
CA GLU A 231 -14.58 7.87 -1.00
C GLU A 231 -14.70 8.35 0.45
N VAL A 232 -13.81 7.91 1.36
CA VAL A 232 -13.90 8.25 2.80
C VAL A 232 -13.15 9.54 3.16
N PHE A 233 -12.17 9.96 2.36
CA PHE A 233 -11.40 11.19 2.62
C PHE A 233 -11.89 12.42 1.84
N SER A 234 -12.80 12.25 0.88
CA SER A 234 -13.39 13.38 0.15
C SER A 234 -14.13 14.35 1.07
N ARG A 235 -14.56 13.92 2.27
CA ARG A 235 -15.28 14.80 3.22
C ARG A 235 -14.39 15.62 4.15
N LEU A 236 -13.07 15.44 4.17
CA LEU A 236 -12.16 16.23 5.03
C LEU A 236 -10.87 16.72 4.35
N SER A 237 -10.58 16.30 3.11
CA SER A 237 -9.63 17.00 2.21
C SER A 237 -10.33 17.64 1.00
N GLU A 238 -11.64 17.85 1.10
CA GLU A 238 -12.39 18.68 0.19
C GLU A 238 -11.76 20.07 0.24
N GLU A 239 -10.90 20.37 -0.73
CA GLU A 239 -11.03 21.64 -1.43
C GLU A 239 -10.30 21.72 -2.79
N CYS A 240 -9.27 20.94 -3.17
CA CYS A 240 -8.56 21.24 -4.45
C CYS A 240 -8.95 20.47 -5.73
N GLU A 241 -9.80 19.44 -5.73
CA GLU A 241 -10.04 18.65 -6.95
C GLU A 241 -11.54 18.38 -7.21
N LEU A 242 -12.19 19.32 -7.91
CA LEU A 242 -13.46 19.11 -8.59
C LEU A 242 -13.39 19.76 -9.98
N MET A 243 -12.90 19.00 -10.95
CA MET A 243 -12.99 19.30 -12.37
C MET A 243 -13.14 18.01 -13.18
N VAL A 244 -14.27 17.33 -13.01
CA VAL A 244 -14.79 16.42 -14.04
C VAL A 244 -16.05 17.07 -14.58
N ASN A 245 -16.08 17.32 -15.89
CA ASN A 245 -17.27 17.83 -16.55
C ASN A 245 -18.31 16.72 -16.53
N GLU A 246 -19.49 16.99 -15.96
CA GLU A 246 -20.71 16.26 -16.30
C GLU A 246 -20.96 16.47 -17.80
N VAL A 247 -20.81 15.41 -18.56
CA VAL A 247 -21.45 15.24 -19.86
C VAL A 247 -22.49 14.15 -19.62
N ASP A 248 -23.74 14.58 -19.49
CA ASP A 248 -24.89 13.74 -19.84
C ASP A 248 -24.80 13.44 -21.35
N ASP A 249 -25.35 12.29 -21.77
CA ASP A 249 -25.40 11.66 -23.10
C ASP A 249 -24.43 10.43 -23.15
N ASP A 250 -24.84 9.17 -23.30
CA ASP A 250 -26.06 8.58 -23.85
C ASP A 250 -26.38 7.21 -23.19
N VAL A 251 -27.65 6.82 -23.27
CA VAL A 251 -28.20 5.53 -22.84
C VAL A 251 -27.70 4.42 -23.77
N ASP A 252 -26.67 3.70 -23.35
CA ASP A 252 -26.19 2.51 -24.07
C ASP A 252 -26.88 1.24 -23.55
N LEU A 253 -27.89 0.82 -24.30
CA LEU A 253 -28.48 -0.52 -24.29
C LEU A 253 -27.44 -1.51 -24.85
N PHE A 254 -26.78 -2.30 -23.99
CA PHE A 254 -26.02 -3.47 -24.42
C PHE A 254 -26.38 -4.72 -23.60
N ASP A 255 -26.52 -5.81 -24.35
CA ASP A 255 -27.09 -7.11 -24.01
C ASP A 255 -26.59 -7.72 -22.69
N GLU A 256 -27.50 -8.40 -22.01
CA GLU A 256 -27.25 -9.32 -20.91
C GLU A 256 -26.39 -10.51 -21.39
N ASP A 257 -25.08 -10.33 -21.49
CA ASP A 257 -24.16 -11.43 -21.72
C ASP A 257 -24.20 -12.39 -20.51
N VAL A 258 -24.80 -13.57 -20.73
CA VAL A 258 -24.79 -14.71 -19.82
C VAL A 258 -23.35 -15.01 -19.42
N VAL A 259 -22.98 -14.70 -18.17
CA VAL A 259 -21.62 -14.91 -17.68
C VAL A 259 -21.36 -16.42 -17.57
N VAL A 260 -20.74 -16.99 -18.58
CA VAL A 260 -20.22 -18.36 -18.53
C VAL A 260 -19.04 -18.39 -17.56
N HIS A 261 -19.28 -18.88 -16.33
CA HIS A 261 -18.24 -19.09 -15.32
C HIS A 261 -17.36 -20.30 -15.68
N SER A 262 -16.05 -20.21 -15.42
CA SER A 262 -15.13 -21.34 -15.65
C SER A 262 -15.25 -22.36 -14.50
N ARG A 263 -16.25 -23.24 -14.57
CA ARG A 263 -16.36 -24.42 -13.70
C ARG A 263 -15.77 -25.63 -14.42
N LEU A 264 -14.99 -26.42 -13.69
CA LEU A 264 -14.50 -27.70 -14.19
C LEU A 264 -15.66 -28.70 -14.28
N ASN A 265 -15.61 -29.58 -15.29
CA ASN A 265 -16.53 -30.71 -15.40
C ASN A 265 -16.12 -31.87 -14.47
N SER A 266 -16.98 -32.89 -14.34
CA SER A 266 -16.72 -34.01 -13.41
C SER A 266 -15.39 -34.75 -13.70
N PRO A 267 -15.06 -35.14 -14.96
CA PRO A 267 -13.77 -35.76 -15.26
C PRO A 267 -12.55 -34.89 -14.89
N GLU A 268 -12.64 -33.58 -15.07
CA GLU A 268 -11.55 -32.67 -14.67
C GLU A 268 -11.40 -32.60 -13.14
N LEU A 269 -12.51 -32.65 -12.40
CA LEU A 269 -12.50 -32.63 -10.93
C LEU A 269 -11.97 -33.93 -10.33
N GLU A 270 -12.18 -35.08 -10.96
CA GLU A 270 -11.63 -36.38 -10.52
C GLU A 270 -10.10 -36.34 -10.37
N SER A 271 -9.41 -35.51 -11.18
CA SER A 271 -7.95 -35.33 -11.06
C SER A 271 -7.50 -34.72 -9.72
N TYR A 272 -8.43 -34.17 -8.93
CA TYR A 272 -8.16 -33.59 -7.61
C TYR A 272 -8.48 -34.54 -6.45
N ASP A 273 -8.96 -35.76 -6.69
CA ASP A 273 -9.29 -36.75 -5.65
C ASP A 273 -8.12 -37.02 -4.69
N SER A 274 -6.89 -37.01 -5.21
CA SER A 274 -5.66 -37.27 -4.45
C SER A 274 -5.39 -36.22 -3.36
N TYR A 275 -5.96 -35.02 -3.47
CA TYR A 275 -5.85 -33.96 -2.46
C TYR A 275 -6.87 -34.06 -1.33
N PHE A 276 -7.73 -35.10 -1.36
CA PHE A 276 -8.78 -35.36 -0.38
C PHE A 276 -8.66 -36.78 0.21
N THR A 277 -7.42 -37.26 0.38
CA THR A 277 -7.15 -38.59 0.94
C THR A 277 -7.81 -38.80 2.30
N GLU A 278 -7.86 -37.75 3.13
CA GLU A 278 -8.50 -37.78 4.45
C GLU A 278 -10.00 -38.04 4.36
N TYR A 279 -10.66 -37.53 3.32
CA TYR A 279 -12.09 -37.73 3.09
C TYR A 279 -12.38 -39.17 2.65
N HIS A 280 -11.52 -39.72 1.78
CA HIS A 280 -11.71 -41.05 1.22
C HIS A 280 -11.37 -42.19 2.19
N HIS A 281 -10.36 -42.01 3.04
CA HIS A 281 -9.81 -43.08 3.88
C HIS A 281 -9.93 -42.81 5.39
N GLY A 282 -10.29 -41.59 5.80
CA GLY A 282 -10.13 -41.12 7.17
C GLY A 282 -8.79 -40.42 7.40
N ALA A 283 -8.66 -39.76 8.54
CA ALA A 283 -7.50 -38.97 8.90
C ALA A 283 -6.66 -39.74 9.93
N GLU A 284 -5.68 -40.51 9.48
CA GLU A 284 -4.79 -41.26 10.38
C GLU A 284 -3.71 -40.34 10.98
N SER A 285 -3.43 -40.49 12.27
CA SER A 285 -2.40 -39.68 12.93
C SER A 285 -1.04 -39.93 12.27
N LYS A 286 -0.29 -38.86 11.99
CA LYS A 286 1.11 -38.95 11.59
C LYS A 286 2.02 -38.72 12.79
N CYS A 287 3.20 -39.35 12.79
CA CYS A 287 4.28 -39.03 13.71
C CYS A 287 5.01 -37.77 13.24
N SER A 288 5.66 -37.07 14.17
CA SER A 288 6.57 -35.98 13.81
C SER A 288 7.64 -36.47 12.84
N GLU A 289 7.93 -35.66 11.82
CA GLU A 289 9.06 -35.90 10.93
C GLU A 289 10.38 -35.80 11.71
N ASP A 290 11.44 -36.42 11.17
CA ASP A 290 12.77 -36.34 11.76
C ASP A 290 13.18 -34.88 11.97
N PHE A 291 13.87 -34.62 13.08
CA PHE A 291 14.30 -33.27 13.41
C PHE A 291 15.35 -32.79 12.39
N VAL A 292 14.93 -31.83 11.55
CA VAL A 292 15.83 -31.05 10.69
C VAL A 292 15.96 -29.65 11.27
N SER A 293 17.19 -29.15 11.39
CA SER A 293 17.42 -27.79 11.88
C SER A 293 16.79 -26.77 10.91
N TYR A 294 16.30 -25.65 11.44
CA TYR A 294 15.73 -24.59 10.59
C TYR A 294 16.72 -24.13 9.51
N SER A 295 17.99 -23.92 9.88
CA SER A 295 19.03 -23.46 8.96
C SER A 295 19.26 -24.44 7.81
N GLU A 296 19.25 -25.74 8.10
CA GLU A 296 19.44 -26.78 7.07
C GLU A 296 18.24 -26.85 6.12
N SER A 297 17.01 -26.88 6.67
CA SER A 297 15.77 -26.88 5.89
C SER A 297 15.65 -25.63 5.00
N PHE A 298 16.03 -24.47 5.54
CA PHE A 298 16.08 -23.23 4.79
C PHE A 298 17.13 -23.26 3.67
N GLN A 299 18.34 -23.75 3.95
CA GLN A 299 19.39 -23.85 2.94
C GLN A 299 18.98 -24.77 1.78
N GLN A 300 18.38 -25.92 2.05
CA GLN A 300 17.84 -26.82 1.02
C GLN A 300 16.71 -26.14 0.22
N SER A 301 15.83 -25.44 0.93
CA SER A 301 14.73 -24.69 0.33
C SER A 301 15.20 -23.66 -0.67
N VAL A 302 16.23 -22.85 -0.34
CA VAL A 302 16.79 -21.83 -1.23
C VAL A 302 17.36 -22.44 -2.51
N GLN A 303 18.12 -23.54 -2.42
CA GLN A 303 18.72 -24.16 -3.62
C GLN A 303 17.67 -24.67 -4.63
N SER A 304 16.46 -25.00 -4.17
CA SER A 304 15.37 -25.49 -5.01
C SER A 304 14.47 -24.38 -5.57
N THR A 305 14.57 -23.16 -5.04
CA THR A 305 13.72 -22.02 -5.42
C THR A 305 14.17 -21.44 -6.76
N ARG A 306 13.22 -21.20 -7.66
CA ARG A 306 13.49 -20.73 -9.02
C ARG A 306 13.15 -19.25 -9.15
N SER A 307 14.12 -18.45 -9.56
CA SER A 307 13.96 -17.02 -9.83
C SER A 307 14.19 -16.70 -11.30
N VAL A 308 13.70 -15.54 -11.73
CA VAL A 308 13.96 -14.97 -13.06
C VAL A 308 15.34 -14.32 -13.08
N ILE A 309 15.68 -13.59 -12.01
CA ILE A 309 17.01 -13.01 -11.81
C ILE A 309 17.81 -13.97 -10.93
N PRO A 310 18.99 -14.46 -11.38
CA PRO A 310 19.83 -15.33 -10.57
C PRO A 310 20.23 -14.66 -9.25
N PHE A 311 20.09 -15.40 -8.15
CA PHE A 311 20.61 -14.96 -6.86
C PHE A 311 22.13 -15.15 -6.82
N VAL A 312 22.81 -14.26 -6.11
CA VAL A 312 24.25 -14.35 -5.86
C VAL A 312 24.58 -14.74 -4.43
N LYS A 313 23.58 -14.68 -3.53
CA LYS A 313 23.74 -14.97 -2.11
C LYS A 313 22.42 -15.32 -1.44
N ILE A 314 22.55 -15.84 -0.22
CA ILE A 314 21.47 -15.93 0.76
C ILE A 314 21.51 -14.68 1.65
N ALA A 315 20.39 -13.98 1.78
CA ALA A 315 20.27 -12.85 2.70
C ALA A 315 20.35 -13.34 4.16
N PHE A 316 21.25 -12.76 4.96
CA PHE A 316 21.46 -13.18 6.35
C PHE A 316 20.17 -13.26 7.19
N PRO A 317 19.25 -12.26 7.17
CA PRO A 317 18.09 -12.23 8.07
C PRO A 317 17.19 -13.47 7.94
N GLU A 318 17.13 -14.06 6.76
CA GLU A 318 16.24 -15.19 6.48
C GLU A 318 16.79 -16.52 7.01
N SER A 319 18.10 -16.63 7.17
CA SER A 319 18.75 -17.79 7.79
C SER A 319 18.54 -17.87 9.30
N GLN A 320 18.02 -16.80 9.91
CA GLN A 320 17.87 -16.67 11.36
C GLN A 320 16.55 -17.26 11.86
N ASN A 321 16.50 -17.58 13.15
CA ASN A 321 15.38 -18.26 13.76
C ASN A 321 14.05 -17.49 13.56
N PRO A 322 13.00 -18.15 13.02
CA PRO A 322 11.71 -17.53 12.74
C PRO A 322 10.93 -17.02 13.97
N ASP A 323 11.31 -17.46 15.18
CA ASP A 323 10.62 -17.18 16.44
C ASP A 323 11.23 -16.03 17.24
N VAL A 324 12.14 -15.27 16.64
CA VAL A 324 12.68 -14.04 17.27
C VAL A 324 11.66 -12.92 17.12
N ASP A 325 10.87 -12.73 18.18
CA ASP A 325 9.87 -11.68 18.24
C ASP A 325 10.36 -10.49 19.10
N LEU A 326 10.42 -9.32 18.48
CA LEU A 326 10.74 -8.07 19.17
C LEU A 326 9.49 -7.42 19.76
N SER A 327 9.68 -6.62 20.80
CA SER A 327 8.61 -5.81 21.40
C SER A 327 8.06 -4.78 20.42
N ARG A 328 6.77 -4.43 20.56
CA ARG A 328 6.14 -3.35 19.81
C ARG A 328 6.92 -2.05 19.97
N GLN A 329 7.06 -1.32 18.87
CA GLN A 329 7.71 -0.01 18.86
C GLN A 329 6.65 1.09 18.79
N PRO A 330 6.83 2.21 19.50
CA PRO A 330 5.90 3.32 19.40
C PRO A 330 5.90 3.92 17.99
N ARG A 331 4.82 4.61 17.65
CA ARG A 331 4.72 5.42 16.44
C ARG A 331 5.79 6.52 16.43
N CYS A 332 6.41 6.75 15.27
CA CYS A 332 7.31 7.89 15.08
C CYS A 332 6.48 9.18 14.90
N ASN A 333 6.64 10.15 15.82
CA ASN A 333 5.86 11.40 15.86
C ASN A 333 6.60 12.64 15.32
N ARG A 334 7.70 12.48 14.55
CA ARG A 334 8.50 13.62 14.09
C ARG A 334 7.89 14.27 12.84
N ALA A 335 7.39 15.49 13.00
CA ALA A 335 6.57 16.23 12.01
C ALA A 335 7.37 17.18 11.07
N THR A 336 8.69 17.11 10.99
CA THR A 336 9.54 18.16 10.37
C THR A 336 10.33 17.72 9.12
N SER A 337 9.91 16.67 8.41
CA SER A 337 10.69 16.11 7.28
C SER A 337 10.49 16.81 5.92
N MET A 338 9.36 17.48 5.69
CA MET A 338 9.02 18.07 4.37
C MET A 338 9.80 19.36 4.03
N ARG A 339 10.24 20.10 5.04
CA ARG A 339 11.02 21.33 4.82
C ARG A 339 12.46 21.03 4.45
N GLU A 340 13.09 20.07 5.12
CA GLU A 340 14.44 19.61 4.77
C GLU A 340 14.49 19.13 3.31
N VAL A 341 13.43 18.45 2.86
CA VAL A 341 13.24 18.10 1.45
C VAL A 341 13.23 19.34 0.57
N LEU A 342 12.38 20.32 0.87
CA LEU A 342 12.24 21.48 -0.01
C LEU A 342 13.50 22.33 -0.08
N VAL A 343 14.18 22.57 1.05
CA VAL A 343 15.45 23.30 1.06
C VAL A 343 16.45 22.61 0.16
N HIS A 344 16.59 21.28 0.30
CA HIS A 344 17.43 20.48 -0.58
C HIS A 344 17.04 20.59 -2.07
N GLU A 345 15.75 20.56 -2.38
CA GLU A 345 15.24 20.68 -3.76
C GLU A 345 15.46 22.07 -4.37
N ILE A 346 15.30 23.13 -3.58
CA ILE A 346 15.61 24.51 -3.98
C ILE A 346 17.11 24.65 -4.23
N ASP A 347 17.95 24.18 -3.30
CA ASP A 347 19.40 24.20 -3.45
C ASP A 347 19.83 23.40 -4.69
N ARG A 348 19.23 22.24 -4.93
CA ARG A 348 19.47 21.41 -6.13
C ARG A 348 19.12 22.15 -7.42
N ALA A 349 18.05 22.94 -7.42
CA ALA A 349 17.64 23.73 -8.59
C ALA A 349 18.50 24.99 -8.79
N GLN A 350 19.05 25.57 -7.71
CA GLN A 350 19.87 26.78 -7.74
C GLN A 350 21.37 26.51 -7.91
N ALA A 351 21.87 25.31 -7.56
CA ALA A 351 23.29 25.03 -7.47
C ALA A 351 23.96 24.66 -8.81
N THR A 352 25.15 25.25 -9.02
CA THR A 352 26.26 24.67 -9.77
C THR A 352 26.78 23.46 -8.96
N ARG A 353 26.48 22.23 -9.38
CA ARG A 353 26.74 20.99 -8.61
C ARG A 353 28.16 20.96 -7.98
N GLN A 354 28.24 21.04 -6.65
CA GLN A 354 29.51 20.88 -5.92
C GLN A 354 29.94 19.40 -5.82
N PHE A 355 29.00 18.45 -5.96
CA PHE A 355 29.25 17.01 -5.91
C PHE A 355 28.94 16.35 -7.27
N THR A 356 29.86 15.50 -7.74
CA THR A 356 29.67 14.72 -8.97
C THR A 356 28.91 13.43 -8.65
N SER A 357 27.65 13.35 -9.10
CA SER A 357 26.84 12.15 -8.91
C SER A 357 27.47 10.93 -9.60
N ARG A 358 27.34 9.76 -8.96
CA ARG A 358 27.84 8.49 -9.51
C ARG A 358 26.90 7.34 -9.20
N VAL A 359 26.75 6.43 -10.16
CA VAL A 359 26.01 5.18 -9.95
C VAL A 359 26.89 4.22 -9.17
N VAL A 360 26.42 3.74 -8.02
CA VAL A 360 27.17 2.85 -7.12
C VAL A 360 26.62 1.44 -7.10
N PHE A 361 25.43 1.23 -7.68
CA PHE A 361 24.82 -0.07 -7.93
C PHE A 361 23.86 0.04 -9.11
N ASP A 362 23.94 -0.89 -10.04
CA ASP A 362 23.08 -0.93 -11.23
C ASP A 362 22.76 -2.37 -11.63
N LEU A 363 21.55 -2.82 -11.28
CA LEU A 363 21.09 -4.18 -11.55
C LEU A 363 21.09 -4.51 -13.05
N ASP A 364 20.70 -3.54 -13.89
CA ASP A 364 20.64 -3.71 -15.35
C ASP A 364 22.03 -4.05 -15.92
N SER A 365 23.08 -3.42 -15.41
CA SER A 365 24.47 -3.67 -15.85
C SER A 365 24.91 -5.12 -15.59
N PHE A 366 24.44 -5.74 -14.51
CA PHE A 366 24.77 -7.13 -14.18
C PHE A 366 23.97 -8.17 -14.99
N VAL A 367 22.83 -7.78 -15.55
CA VAL A 367 22.00 -8.66 -16.40
C VAL A 367 22.52 -8.69 -17.83
N ASP A 368 22.96 -7.54 -18.36
CA ASP A 368 23.47 -7.42 -19.73
C ASP A 368 24.88 -8.03 -19.90
N ASP A 369 25.67 -8.05 -18.82
CA ASP A 369 27.03 -8.58 -18.85
C ASP A 369 27.01 -10.12 -18.74
N THR A 370 26.99 -10.81 -19.90
CA THR A 370 26.92 -12.28 -20.00
C THR A 370 28.06 -13.02 -19.28
N ASN A 371 29.15 -12.32 -18.95
CA ASN A 371 30.27 -12.83 -18.15
C ASN A 371 30.11 -12.55 -16.63
N ALA A 372 29.36 -11.53 -16.23
CA ALA A 372 29.14 -11.19 -14.81
C ALA A 372 27.88 -11.86 -14.22
N CYS A 373 26.95 -12.30 -15.08
CA CYS A 373 25.80 -13.13 -14.73
C CYS A 373 26.19 -14.62 -14.59
N THR A 374 27.35 -14.90 -14.01
CA THR A 374 27.68 -16.26 -13.60
C THR A 374 26.88 -16.54 -12.33
N THR A 375 25.81 -17.33 -12.46
CA THR A 375 25.29 -18.11 -11.33
C THR A 375 26.51 -18.68 -10.60
N PRO A 376 26.65 -18.47 -9.28
CA PRO A 376 27.81 -18.97 -8.56
C PRO A 376 28.02 -20.45 -8.93
N SER A 377 29.25 -20.84 -9.22
CA SER A 377 29.59 -22.21 -9.68
C SER A 377 29.37 -23.29 -8.60
N GLY A 378 28.75 -22.92 -7.47
CA GLY A 378 28.40 -23.77 -6.34
C GLY A 378 27.09 -23.32 -5.69
N PRO A 379 26.65 -24.00 -4.62
CA PRO A 379 25.40 -23.67 -3.95
C PRO A 379 25.41 -22.24 -3.41
N LEU A 380 24.22 -21.61 -3.38
CA LEU A 380 24.07 -20.29 -2.76
C LEU A 380 24.43 -20.36 -1.28
N THR A 381 25.21 -19.39 -0.81
CA THR A 381 25.62 -19.28 0.59
C THR A 381 25.41 -17.86 1.10
N CYS A 382 25.39 -17.70 2.43
CA CYS A 382 25.41 -16.40 3.07
C CYS A 382 26.87 -16.00 3.32
N ASN A 383 27.34 -14.95 2.66
CA ASN A 383 28.72 -14.45 2.78
C ASN A 383 28.86 -13.29 3.77
N ASP A 384 27.82 -12.96 4.55
CA ASP A 384 27.84 -11.80 5.44
C ASP A 384 28.72 -12.01 6.66
N TYR A 385 28.82 -13.24 7.15
CA TYR A 385 29.68 -13.61 8.27
C TYR A 385 31.13 -13.17 8.07
N SER A 386 31.66 -13.25 6.84
CA SER A 386 33.03 -12.86 6.52
C SER A 386 33.20 -11.38 6.16
N ARG A 387 32.09 -10.63 6.02
CA ARG A 387 32.09 -9.22 5.61
C ARG A 387 31.88 -8.27 6.78
N VAL A 388 31.13 -8.69 7.78
CA VAL A 388 30.84 -7.89 8.98
C VAL A 388 32.14 -7.52 9.70
N GLY A 389 32.26 -6.25 10.07
CA GLY A 389 33.45 -5.68 10.72
C GLY A 389 34.50 -5.16 9.73
N HIS A 390 34.34 -5.41 8.43
CA HIS A 390 35.26 -4.95 7.39
C HIS A 390 34.71 -3.74 6.63
N VAL A 391 35.58 -2.77 6.34
CA VAL A 391 35.31 -1.61 5.48
C VAL A 391 36.33 -1.66 4.36
N ASP A 392 35.87 -1.70 3.12
CA ASP A 392 36.73 -1.73 1.95
C ASP A 392 37.24 -0.32 1.65
N SER A 393 38.53 -0.09 1.86
CA SER A 393 39.18 1.20 1.63
C SER A 393 39.23 1.60 0.15
N MET A 394 38.96 0.69 -0.79
CA MET A 394 38.85 1.03 -2.21
C MET A 394 37.60 1.86 -2.51
N PHE A 395 36.56 1.75 -1.68
CA PHE A 395 35.29 2.45 -1.86
C PHE A 395 35.08 3.47 -0.74
N ASN A 396 34.83 4.72 -1.12
CA ASN A 396 34.47 5.81 -0.21
C ASN A 396 32.95 6.07 -0.17
N HIS A 397 32.15 5.04 -0.46
CA HIS A 397 30.69 5.09 -0.47
C HIS A 397 30.11 3.78 0.05
N LEU A 398 28.81 3.78 0.35
CA LEU A 398 28.07 2.58 0.70
C LEU A 398 27.99 1.64 -0.51
N LEU A 399 28.00 0.33 -0.25
CA LEU A 399 27.77 -0.71 -1.25
C LEU A 399 26.36 -1.27 -1.10
N PHE A 400 25.72 -1.62 -2.22
CA PHE A 400 24.36 -2.12 -2.27
C PHE A 400 24.30 -3.49 -2.94
N GLU A 401 23.32 -4.30 -2.57
CA GLU A 401 23.00 -5.58 -3.24
C GLU A 401 21.50 -5.87 -3.13
N SER A 402 20.93 -6.49 -4.15
CA SER A 402 19.52 -6.91 -4.19
C SER A 402 19.29 -8.26 -4.89
N ARG A 403 20.34 -8.93 -5.38
CA ARG A 403 20.28 -10.23 -6.06
C ARG A 403 20.22 -11.39 -5.05
N PHE A 404 19.15 -11.40 -4.27
CA PHE A 404 18.76 -12.47 -3.35
C PHE A 404 17.23 -12.57 -3.32
N GLU A 405 16.70 -13.60 -2.67
CA GLU A 405 15.25 -13.86 -2.67
C GLU A 405 14.45 -12.66 -2.15
N SER A 406 13.37 -12.29 -2.85
CA SER A 406 12.55 -11.10 -2.58
C SER A 406 13.26 -9.75 -2.64
N GLY A 407 14.54 -9.70 -3.01
CA GLY A 407 15.29 -8.46 -3.17
C GLY A 407 14.72 -7.58 -4.28
N ASN A 408 14.57 -6.28 -3.99
CA ASN A 408 14.14 -5.28 -4.96
C ASN A 408 14.86 -3.96 -4.71
N LEU A 409 15.84 -3.69 -5.58
CA LEU A 409 16.48 -2.42 -5.84
C LEU A 409 17.09 -2.53 -7.24
N ARG A 410 16.75 -1.62 -8.14
CA ARG A 410 17.27 -1.61 -9.52
C ARG A 410 18.55 -0.79 -9.63
N ARG A 411 18.59 0.38 -9.01
CA ARG A 411 19.73 1.30 -9.10
C ARG A 411 19.90 2.12 -7.82
N ALA A 412 21.15 2.36 -7.43
CA ALA A 412 21.51 3.34 -6.42
C ALA A 412 22.51 4.35 -6.99
N THR A 413 22.17 5.63 -6.89
CA THR A 413 23.01 6.74 -7.34
C THR A 413 23.38 7.58 -6.13
N GLN A 414 24.67 7.72 -5.87
CA GLN A 414 25.15 8.67 -4.88
C GLN A 414 25.10 10.07 -5.50
N VAL A 415 24.28 10.95 -4.93
CA VAL A 415 24.07 12.32 -5.42
C VAL A 415 24.66 13.39 -4.50
N GLY A 416 25.14 12.99 -3.32
CA GLY A 416 25.89 13.81 -2.37
C GLY A 416 26.79 12.95 -1.49
N PRO A 417 27.60 13.54 -0.59
CA PRO A 417 28.55 12.80 0.25
C PRO A 417 27.93 11.60 0.99
N THR A 418 26.72 11.76 1.52
CA THR A 418 25.98 10.69 2.22
C THR A 418 24.53 10.55 1.73
N TYR A 419 24.23 11.05 0.52
CA TYR A 419 22.89 11.03 -0.09
C TYR A 419 22.82 10.03 -1.24
N TYR A 420 21.87 9.09 -1.16
CA TYR A 420 21.61 8.09 -2.18
C TYR A 420 20.17 8.17 -2.69
N GLU A 421 20.03 8.38 -4.00
CA GLU A 421 18.76 8.21 -4.72
C GLU A 421 18.66 6.75 -5.21
N LEU A 422 17.52 6.13 -4.95
CA LEU A 422 17.25 4.72 -5.18
C LEU A 422 16.07 4.55 -6.15
N ILE A 423 16.17 3.57 -7.04
CA ILE A 423 15.11 3.24 -8.00
C ILE A 423 14.74 1.77 -7.81
N LEU A 424 13.45 1.50 -7.68
CA LEU A 424 12.90 0.15 -7.57
C LEU A 424 12.71 -0.50 -8.93
N SER A 425 12.83 -1.82 -8.95
CA SER A 425 12.51 -2.63 -10.13
C SER A 425 10.98 -2.71 -10.31
N PRO A 426 10.50 -2.66 -11.56
CA PRO A 426 9.10 -2.97 -11.88
C PRO A 426 8.78 -4.44 -11.62
N ASP A 427 7.52 -4.78 -11.38
CA ASP A 427 7.08 -6.17 -11.41
C ASP A 427 7.33 -6.78 -12.81
N ILE A 428 7.69 -8.06 -12.84
CA ILE A 428 8.00 -8.76 -14.09
C ILE A 428 6.75 -8.85 -14.96
N ASN A 429 6.90 -8.53 -16.25
CA ASN A 429 5.86 -8.57 -17.28
C ASN A 429 4.64 -7.67 -17.02
N GLN A 430 4.69 -6.77 -16.03
CA GLN A 430 3.54 -5.94 -15.69
C GLN A 430 3.11 -5.05 -16.85
N ALA A 431 1.80 -4.98 -17.10
CA ALA A 431 1.21 -4.04 -18.06
C ALA A 431 1.04 -2.64 -17.47
N LYS A 432 0.79 -2.57 -16.16
CA LYS A 432 0.66 -1.34 -15.37
C LYS A 432 1.77 -1.30 -14.34
N GLU A 433 2.31 -0.12 -14.09
CA GLU A 433 3.46 0.04 -13.21
C GLU A 433 3.08 -0.07 -11.73
N HIS A 434 3.75 -0.95 -10.99
CA HIS A 434 3.64 -1.08 -9.54
C HIS A 434 5.01 -0.91 -8.89
N TYR A 435 5.20 0.17 -8.12
CA TYR A 435 6.45 0.44 -7.38
C TYR A 435 6.15 0.76 -5.92
N GLN A 436 6.49 -0.17 -5.02
CA GLN A 436 6.29 0.04 -3.58
C GLN A 436 7.16 -0.87 -2.72
N TRP A 437 7.28 -2.15 -3.09
CA TRP A 437 8.12 -3.11 -2.38
C TRP A 437 9.61 -2.81 -2.62
N PHE A 438 10.37 -2.73 -1.54
CA PHE A 438 11.83 -2.68 -1.59
C PHE A 438 12.39 -3.63 -0.55
N TYR A 439 13.49 -4.28 -0.92
CA TYR A 439 14.29 -5.09 -0.02
C TYR A 439 15.72 -5.14 -0.56
N PHE A 440 16.67 -4.55 0.15
CA PHE A 440 18.06 -4.45 -0.31
C PHE A 440 19.04 -4.47 0.86
N GLU A 441 20.27 -4.83 0.55
CA GLU A 441 21.41 -4.81 1.45
C GLU A 441 22.20 -3.51 1.28
N VAL A 442 22.77 -3.02 2.39
CA VAL A 442 23.74 -1.94 2.47
C VAL A 442 24.95 -2.42 3.27
N SER A 443 26.15 -2.17 2.77
CA SER A 443 27.41 -2.48 3.48
C SER A 443 28.45 -1.39 3.25
N ASN A 444 29.68 -1.62 3.71
CA ASN A 444 30.75 -0.61 3.74
C ASN A 444 30.39 0.61 4.59
N ILE A 445 29.72 0.35 5.72
CA ILE A 445 29.11 1.37 6.57
C ILE A 445 30.17 2.07 7.43
N VAL A 446 30.11 3.41 7.45
CA VAL A 446 30.76 4.22 8.48
C VAL A 446 29.69 4.60 9.50
N ASN A 447 29.95 4.37 10.78
CA ASN A 447 28.99 4.66 11.85
C ASN A 447 28.98 6.14 12.25
N ASP A 448 27.97 6.52 13.03
CA ASP A 448 27.82 7.85 13.66
C ASP A 448 27.75 9.02 12.67
N ILE A 449 27.44 8.74 11.39
CA ILE A 449 27.13 9.74 10.37
C ILE A 449 25.73 9.52 9.81
N VAL A 450 25.10 10.61 9.37
CA VAL A 450 23.75 10.59 8.82
C VAL A 450 23.80 10.31 7.32
N TYR A 451 23.18 9.23 6.90
CA TYR A 451 22.92 8.89 5.50
C TYR A 451 21.48 9.20 5.14
N THR A 452 21.27 9.78 3.95
CA THR A 452 19.94 10.01 3.38
C THR A 452 19.69 8.99 2.28
N PHE A 453 18.58 8.26 2.38
CA PHE A 453 18.08 7.41 1.30
C PHE A 453 16.77 8.01 0.77
N GLU A 454 16.64 8.10 -0.55
CA GLU A 454 15.43 8.54 -1.23
C GLU A 454 15.07 7.57 -2.34
N ILE A 455 13.93 6.88 -2.22
CA ILE A 455 13.36 6.06 -3.29
C ILE A 455 12.51 6.97 -4.16
N ILE A 456 12.84 7.14 -5.45
CA ILE A 456 12.34 8.25 -6.29
C ILE A 456 11.27 7.87 -7.33
N ASN A 457 10.90 6.60 -7.47
CA ASN A 457 9.95 6.14 -8.49
C ASN A 457 8.66 5.53 -7.92
N CYS A 458 8.21 5.96 -6.73
CA CYS A 458 6.91 5.53 -6.23
C CYS A 458 5.77 6.18 -7.03
N LEU A 459 4.62 5.51 -7.12
CA LEU A 459 3.46 6.02 -7.90
C LEU A 459 2.25 6.42 -7.06
N LYS A 460 2.13 5.92 -5.84
CA LYS A 460 0.96 6.18 -5.00
C LYS A 460 0.91 7.64 -4.58
N ALA A 461 -0.27 8.27 -4.63
CA ALA A 461 -0.39 9.67 -4.22
C ALA A 461 -0.25 9.90 -2.71
N THR A 462 -0.56 8.87 -1.91
CA THR A 462 -0.52 8.92 -0.45
C THR A 462 0.16 7.68 0.12
N SER A 463 0.73 7.83 1.32
CA SER A 463 1.40 6.73 2.02
C SER A 463 1.33 6.89 3.54
N MET A 464 1.31 5.77 4.26
CA MET A 464 1.36 5.73 5.72
C MET A 464 2.71 6.23 6.29
N TYR A 465 3.73 6.40 5.45
CA TYR A 465 4.96 7.13 5.83
C TYR A 465 4.64 8.56 6.32
N ASN A 466 3.65 9.23 5.73
CA ASN A 466 3.19 10.55 6.20
C ASN A 466 2.43 10.49 7.54
N LYS A 467 2.09 9.28 8.00
CA LYS A 467 1.52 9.04 9.32
C LYS A 467 2.55 8.50 10.32
N GLY A 468 3.84 8.46 9.98
CA GLY A 468 4.90 8.01 10.89
C GLY A 468 5.22 6.53 10.80
N MET A 469 4.80 5.84 9.73
CA MET A 469 5.36 4.54 9.37
C MET A 469 6.86 4.68 9.12
N GLN A 470 7.60 3.62 9.43
CA GLN A 470 9.04 3.54 9.24
C GLN A 470 9.41 2.29 8.44
N PRO A 471 10.46 2.35 7.58
CA PRO A 471 11.06 1.15 7.02
C PRO A 471 11.58 0.25 8.14
N VAL A 472 11.83 -1.02 7.82
CA VAL A 472 12.48 -1.95 8.75
C VAL A 472 13.94 -2.16 8.35
N MET A 473 14.81 -2.31 9.33
CA MET A 473 16.22 -2.62 9.15
C MET A 473 16.62 -3.84 9.98
N TYR A 474 17.51 -4.65 9.42
CA TYR A 474 18.16 -5.76 10.11
C TYR A 474 19.68 -5.55 10.09
N SER A 475 20.31 -5.47 11.27
CA SER A 475 21.77 -5.41 11.40
C SER A 475 22.32 -6.82 11.59
N VAL A 476 23.24 -7.24 10.71
CA VAL A 476 23.92 -8.53 10.86
C VAL A 476 24.83 -8.49 12.09
N ARG A 477 25.53 -7.38 12.34
CA ARG A 477 26.39 -7.25 13.52
C ARG A 477 25.63 -7.33 14.83
N ASP A 478 24.47 -6.68 14.95
CA ASP A 478 23.63 -6.78 16.16
C ASP A 478 23.12 -8.21 16.36
N ALA A 479 22.74 -8.89 15.27
CA ALA A 479 22.31 -10.28 15.33
C ALA A 479 23.43 -11.21 15.83
N LEU A 480 24.64 -11.06 15.30
CA LEU A 480 25.82 -11.81 15.75
C LEU A 480 26.23 -11.49 17.20
N ALA A 481 25.90 -10.28 17.68
CA ALA A 481 26.07 -9.87 19.07
C ALA A 481 24.94 -10.38 20.01
N GLY A 482 24.03 -11.22 19.51
CA GLY A 482 22.94 -11.80 20.30
C GLY A 482 21.67 -10.94 20.37
N GLN A 483 21.53 -9.95 19.49
CA GLN A 483 20.34 -9.10 19.35
C GLN A 483 19.72 -9.20 17.94
N PRO A 484 19.31 -10.40 17.48
CA PRO A 484 18.71 -10.56 16.16
C PRO A 484 17.32 -9.91 16.08
N GLY A 485 16.94 -9.44 14.90
CA GLY A 485 15.57 -9.04 14.61
C GLY A 485 15.45 -7.80 13.72
N TRP A 486 14.29 -7.67 13.10
CA TRP A 486 13.93 -6.51 12.28
C TRP A 486 13.41 -5.36 13.15
N VAL A 487 14.09 -4.22 13.12
CA VAL A 487 13.68 -3.02 13.86
C VAL A 487 13.11 -1.96 12.92
N ARG A 488 12.08 -1.23 13.35
CA ARG A 488 11.67 0.00 12.65
C ARG A 488 12.81 1.01 12.76
N THR A 489 13.13 1.67 11.65
CA THR A 489 14.24 2.61 11.58
C THR A 489 13.89 3.82 10.71
N GLY A 490 14.78 4.80 10.63
CA GLY A 490 14.57 5.99 9.82
C GLY A 490 14.14 7.18 10.66
N ASP A 491 14.92 8.25 10.59
CA ASP A 491 14.57 9.58 11.07
C ASP A 491 14.10 10.45 9.90
N SER A 492 13.36 11.51 10.21
CA SER A 492 12.83 12.47 9.22
C SER A 492 12.15 11.79 8.01
N VAL A 493 11.37 10.73 8.27
CA VAL A 493 10.70 9.99 7.19
C VAL A 493 9.63 10.87 6.54
N CYS A 494 9.62 10.94 5.20
CA CYS A 494 8.59 11.65 4.45
C CYS A 494 8.20 10.94 3.16
N TYR A 495 6.98 11.25 2.71
CA TYR A 495 6.44 10.83 1.43
C TYR A 495 5.84 12.00 0.66
N TYR A 496 6.38 12.32 -0.51
CA TYR A 496 5.98 13.51 -1.26
C TYR A 496 6.05 13.32 -2.77
N ARG A 497 5.25 14.11 -3.50
CA ARG A 497 5.33 14.21 -4.95
C ARG A 497 6.65 14.87 -5.33
N ASN A 498 7.47 14.18 -6.12
CA ASN A 498 8.80 14.66 -6.47
C ASN A 498 8.82 15.35 -7.85
N LEU A 499 10.03 15.73 -8.27
CA LEU A 499 10.25 16.46 -9.53
C LEU A 499 10.44 15.53 -10.74
N TYR A 500 10.46 14.21 -10.56
CA TYR A 500 10.75 13.27 -11.64
C TYR A 500 9.56 13.10 -12.60
N THR A 501 9.85 12.94 -13.90
CA THR A 501 8.87 12.63 -14.95
C THR A 501 9.36 11.52 -15.88
N PRO A 502 8.44 10.78 -16.53
CA PRO A 502 8.78 9.85 -17.61
C PRO A 502 9.45 10.54 -18.83
N GLU A 503 10.15 9.76 -19.67
CA GLU A 503 11.00 10.27 -20.78
C GLU A 503 10.23 10.88 -21.97
N ASP A 504 9.03 10.39 -22.30
CA ASP A 504 8.35 10.69 -23.59
C ASP A 504 7.68 12.08 -23.71
N CYS A 505 7.81 12.97 -22.72
CA CYS A 505 7.01 14.20 -22.66
C CYS A 505 7.48 15.32 -23.61
N CYS A 506 8.44 15.07 -24.49
CA CYS A 506 9.09 16.15 -25.23
C CYS A 506 8.44 16.49 -26.59
N GLU A 507 7.60 15.65 -27.19
CA GLU A 507 7.12 15.87 -28.57
C GLU A 507 5.68 15.44 -28.92
N MET A 508 4.78 15.15 -27.96
CA MET A 508 3.40 14.73 -28.29
C MET A 508 2.28 15.50 -27.57
N ASP A 509 1.14 15.59 -28.29
CA ASP A 509 -0.07 16.38 -28.09
C ASP A 509 -0.56 16.55 -26.63
N GLU A 510 -0.87 17.78 -26.23
CA GLU A 510 -1.26 18.19 -24.86
C GLU A 510 -2.50 17.48 -24.31
N ASN A 511 -3.29 16.84 -25.16
CA ASN A 511 -4.52 16.14 -24.79
C ASN A 511 -4.33 14.64 -24.49
N ALA A 512 -3.14 14.06 -24.72
CA ALA A 512 -2.85 12.64 -24.48
C ALA A 512 -2.07 12.34 -23.18
N ILE A 513 -1.63 13.37 -22.45
CA ILE A 513 -0.75 13.20 -21.28
C ILE A 513 -1.58 13.15 -19.99
N LYS A 514 -2.19 11.99 -19.74
CA LYS A 514 -2.41 11.50 -18.36
C LYS A 514 -1.26 10.53 -18.05
N LYS A 515 -0.04 11.05 -17.85
CA LYS A 515 1.12 10.24 -17.42
C LYS A 515 1.54 10.65 -16.01
N HIS A 516 1.67 9.66 -15.14
CA HIS A 516 1.73 9.76 -13.68
C HIS A 516 2.90 10.62 -13.16
N ASP A 517 2.64 11.35 -12.08
CA ASP A 517 3.69 11.94 -11.26
C ASP A 517 4.38 10.88 -10.40
N PHE A 518 5.69 10.99 -10.25
CA PHE A 518 6.43 10.19 -9.29
C PHE A 518 6.41 10.81 -7.89
N TYR A 519 6.53 9.93 -6.91
CA TYR A 519 6.60 10.23 -5.49
C TYR A 519 7.88 9.63 -4.91
N SER A 520 8.36 10.27 -3.84
CA SER A 520 9.56 9.83 -3.13
C SER A 520 9.23 9.34 -1.72
N ILE A 521 9.87 8.25 -1.30
CA ILE A 521 10.04 7.91 0.13
C ILE A 521 11.44 8.35 0.51
N ARG A 522 11.58 9.25 1.50
CA ARG A 522 12.90 9.66 2.02
C ARG A 522 13.00 9.35 3.51
N PHE A 523 14.17 8.88 3.93
CA PHE A 523 14.47 8.63 5.34
C PHE A 523 15.98 8.75 5.61
N ASN A 524 16.30 9.20 6.82
CA ASN A 524 17.67 9.34 7.30
C ASN A 524 18.06 8.18 8.21
N ILE A 525 19.27 7.67 8.07
CA ILE A 525 19.81 6.59 8.91
C ILE A 525 21.14 7.02 9.53
N THR A 526 21.25 6.84 10.84
CA THR A 526 22.52 6.88 11.54
C THR A 526 22.86 5.45 11.97
N PHE A 527 23.85 4.84 11.31
CA PHE A 527 24.28 3.50 11.65
C PHE A 527 25.09 3.50 12.95
N ARG A 528 24.82 2.53 13.83
CA ARG A 528 25.56 2.36 15.10
C ARG A 528 26.90 1.66 14.90
N ASN A 529 26.96 0.75 13.94
CA ASN A 529 28.02 -0.22 13.78
C ASN A 529 28.87 0.07 12.54
N LYS A 530 30.18 0.26 12.72
CA LYS A 530 31.13 0.39 11.60
C LYS A 530 31.33 -0.95 10.88
N GLY A 531 31.40 -0.94 9.56
CA GLY A 531 31.61 -2.15 8.75
C GLY A 531 30.47 -3.16 8.88
N ASP A 532 29.28 -2.72 9.26
CA ASP A 532 28.11 -3.59 9.33
C ASP A 532 27.62 -3.99 7.93
N VAL A 533 26.82 -5.05 7.89
CA VAL A 533 25.95 -5.37 6.78
C VAL A 533 24.52 -5.20 7.29
N CYS A 534 23.80 -4.27 6.69
CA CYS A 534 22.42 -3.96 7.06
C CYS A 534 21.49 -4.27 5.90
N TYR A 535 20.30 -4.76 6.22
CA TYR A 535 19.23 -4.95 5.26
C TYR A 535 18.10 -3.97 5.52
N PHE A 536 17.51 -3.41 4.47
CA PHE A 536 16.36 -2.51 4.54
C PHE A 536 15.19 -3.10 3.75
N ALA A 537 13.98 -3.04 4.30
CA ALA A 537 12.79 -3.47 3.60
C ALA A 537 11.58 -2.56 3.86
N TYR A 538 10.63 -2.57 2.92
CA TYR A 538 9.36 -1.85 3.02
C TYR A 538 8.56 -2.28 4.26
N HIS A 539 8.58 -3.59 4.53
CA HIS A 539 8.02 -4.21 5.72
C HIS A 539 8.75 -5.53 6.00
N PHE A 540 8.43 -6.24 7.10
CA PHE A 540 9.15 -7.44 7.53
C PHE A 540 9.14 -8.51 6.43
N PRO A 541 10.28 -8.83 5.78
CA PRO A 541 10.32 -9.80 4.69
C PRO A 541 9.84 -11.19 5.12
N TYR A 542 9.27 -11.93 4.17
CA TYR A 542 8.84 -13.31 4.35
C TYR A 542 8.98 -14.02 3.00
N THR A 543 10.08 -14.74 2.81
CA THR A 543 10.41 -15.35 1.52
C THR A 543 9.74 -16.71 1.34
N PHE A 544 9.76 -17.22 0.11
CA PHE A 544 9.18 -18.52 -0.20
C PHE A 544 10.02 -19.65 0.39
N SER A 545 11.34 -19.52 0.39
CA SER A 545 12.23 -20.47 1.06
C SER A 545 12.04 -20.45 2.58
N TYR A 546 11.82 -19.26 3.16
CA TYR A 546 11.46 -19.12 4.57
C TYR A 546 10.13 -19.84 4.88
N LEU A 547 9.11 -19.70 4.03
CA LEU A 547 7.84 -20.44 4.18
C LEU A 547 8.06 -21.96 4.25
N LYS A 548 8.80 -22.52 3.28
CA LYS A 548 9.07 -23.95 3.21
C LYS A 548 9.79 -24.45 4.46
N ALA A 549 10.77 -23.69 4.95
CA ALA A 549 11.49 -24.00 6.18
C ALA A 549 10.59 -23.91 7.43
N VAL A 550 9.69 -22.93 7.50
CA VAL A 550 8.69 -22.81 8.58
C VAL A 550 7.75 -24.01 8.57
N ILE A 551 7.25 -24.44 7.40
CA ILE A 551 6.41 -25.64 7.29
C ILE A 551 7.17 -26.86 7.81
N SER A 552 8.38 -27.12 7.30
CA SER A 552 9.22 -28.24 7.75
C SER A 552 9.48 -28.22 9.27
N ARG A 553 9.75 -27.03 9.84
CA ARG A 553 9.90 -26.83 11.29
C ARG A 553 8.61 -27.14 12.06
N CYS A 554 7.45 -26.78 11.53
CA CYS A 554 6.17 -27.11 12.17
C CYS A 554 5.92 -28.61 12.16
N LEU A 555 6.24 -29.29 11.05
CA LEU A 555 6.05 -30.73 10.88
C LEU A 555 6.93 -31.59 11.81
N SER A 556 8.11 -31.10 12.21
CA SER A 556 8.96 -31.77 13.20
C SER A 556 8.49 -31.58 14.65
N ARG A 557 7.43 -30.78 14.88
CA ARG A 557 6.92 -30.41 16.21
C ARG A 557 5.43 -30.73 16.41
N ILE A 558 4.86 -31.59 15.57
CA ILE A 558 3.43 -31.90 15.64
C ILE A 558 3.08 -32.72 16.90
N PRO A 559 1.90 -32.48 17.52
CA PRO A 559 1.42 -33.28 18.62
C PRO A 559 0.85 -34.62 18.16
N SER A 560 0.73 -35.55 19.10
CA SER A 560 0.07 -36.85 18.86
C SER A 560 -1.39 -36.68 18.47
N GLY A 561 -1.87 -37.50 17.53
CA GLY A 561 -3.27 -37.49 17.11
C GLY A 561 -3.60 -36.45 16.05
N LEU A 562 -2.59 -35.81 15.42
CA LEU A 562 -2.77 -34.88 14.32
C LEU A 562 -2.57 -35.58 12.97
N TYR A 563 -3.48 -35.34 12.02
CA TYR A 563 -3.29 -35.67 10.60
C TYR A 563 -2.85 -34.41 9.86
N TYR A 564 -1.92 -34.58 8.92
CA TYR A 564 -1.60 -33.54 7.94
C TYR A 564 -1.22 -34.09 6.56
N SER A 565 -1.39 -33.25 5.53
CA SER A 565 -0.77 -33.41 4.21
C SER A 565 -0.13 -32.10 3.77
N ASN A 566 0.93 -32.20 2.97
CA ASN A 566 1.58 -31.06 2.29
C ASN A 566 1.71 -31.42 0.82
N ASP A 567 0.66 -31.14 0.07
CA ASP A 567 0.53 -31.51 -1.32
C ASP A 567 0.95 -30.35 -2.23
N VAL A 568 1.35 -30.67 -3.46
CA VAL A 568 1.60 -29.67 -4.51
C VAL A 568 0.44 -29.72 -5.50
N ILE A 569 -0.37 -28.66 -5.52
CA ILE A 569 -1.58 -28.57 -6.37
C ILE A 569 -1.28 -28.07 -7.78
N GLY A 570 -0.08 -27.54 -7.99
CA GLY A 570 0.38 -27.03 -9.28
C GLY A 570 1.77 -26.43 -9.15
N LYS A 571 2.32 -26.00 -10.28
CA LYS A 571 3.53 -25.18 -10.33
C LYS A 571 3.18 -23.83 -10.91
N SER A 572 3.74 -22.78 -10.33
CA SER A 572 3.71 -21.42 -10.87
C SER A 572 4.44 -21.35 -12.22
N LEU A 573 4.40 -20.20 -12.88
CA LEU A 573 5.04 -19.98 -14.18
C LEU A 573 6.57 -20.15 -14.15
N GLY A 574 7.21 -19.76 -13.05
CA GLY A 574 8.63 -19.98 -12.77
C GLY A 574 8.95 -21.43 -12.38
N GLY A 575 7.92 -22.27 -12.21
CA GLY A 575 8.05 -23.67 -11.84
C GLY A 575 8.17 -23.92 -10.34
N ASN A 576 7.91 -22.91 -9.50
CA ASN A 576 7.86 -23.07 -8.05
C ASN A 576 6.57 -23.78 -7.64
N PRO A 577 6.60 -24.68 -6.64
CA PRO A 577 5.42 -25.43 -6.22
C PRO A 577 4.40 -24.53 -5.50
N VAL A 578 3.12 -24.74 -5.81
CA VAL A 578 1.99 -24.16 -5.07
C VAL A 578 1.52 -25.21 -4.06
N HIS A 579 1.75 -24.94 -2.77
CA HIS A 579 1.46 -25.88 -1.69
C HIS A 579 0.00 -25.81 -1.23
N LEU A 580 -0.59 -26.97 -0.93
CA LEU A 580 -1.84 -27.14 -0.21
C LEU A 580 -1.58 -27.95 1.05
N LEU A 581 -1.81 -27.33 2.21
CA LEU A 581 -1.73 -28.00 3.50
C LEU A 581 -3.13 -28.45 3.92
N THR A 582 -3.26 -29.72 4.29
CA THR A 582 -4.45 -30.25 4.96
C THR A 582 -4.13 -30.49 6.42
N ILE A 583 -4.92 -29.98 7.36
CA ILE A 583 -4.69 -30.16 8.80
C ILE A 583 -6.01 -30.50 9.50
N THR A 584 -6.03 -31.58 10.28
CA THR A 584 -7.19 -31.95 11.12
C THR A 584 -6.77 -32.91 12.23
N ALA A 585 -7.58 -33.05 13.28
CA ALA A 585 -7.40 -34.10 14.27
C ALA A 585 -7.71 -35.47 13.65
N SER A 586 -6.92 -36.47 14.02
CA SER A 586 -7.11 -37.84 13.57
C SER A 586 -8.53 -38.34 13.85
N CYS A 587 -9.13 -39.01 12.87
CA CYS A 587 -10.50 -39.50 12.97
C CYS A 587 -10.81 -40.56 11.91
N THR A 588 -11.87 -41.33 12.15
CA THR A 588 -12.36 -42.33 11.19
C THR A 588 -12.95 -41.66 9.94
N LYS A 589 -13.10 -42.43 8.87
CA LYS A 589 -13.84 -42.01 7.66
C LYS A 589 -15.30 -41.60 7.96
N ALA A 590 -15.94 -42.23 8.95
CA ALA A 590 -17.31 -41.87 9.31
C ALA A 590 -17.39 -40.52 10.04
N ASP A 591 -16.31 -40.08 10.66
CA ASP A 591 -16.26 -38.83 11.43
C ASP A 591 -15.74 -37.67 10.58
N ILE A 592 -14.80 -37.91 9.65
CA ILE A 592 -14.29 -36.86 8.75
C ILE A 592 -15.42 -36.26 7.90
N THR A 593 -16.36 -37.10 7.45
CA THR A 593 -17.52 -36.70 6.65
C THR A 593 -18.52 -35.85 7.43
N LYS A 594 -18.35 -35.70 8.75
CA LYS A 594 -19.16 -34.81 9.61
C LYS A 594 -18.47 -33.48 9.91
N LYS A 595 -17.17 -33.35 9.64
CA LYS A 595 -16.40 -32.12 9.89
C LYS A 595 -16.64 -31.06 8.83
N ASP A 596 -16.62 -29.80 9.25
CA ASP A 596 -16.74 -28.65 8.35
C ASP A 596 -15.37 -28.30 7.74
N TYR A 597 -15.36 -27.77 6.52
CA TYR A 597 -14.12 -27.31 5.88
C TYR A 597 -13.84 -25.84 6.22
N ILE A 598 -12.58 -25.50 6.45
CA ILE A 598 -12.09 -24.11 6.50
C ILE A 598 -11.07 -23.95 5.39
N PHE A 599 -11.23 -22.92 4.54
CA PHE A 599 -10.29 -22.63 3.47
C PHE A 599 -9.58 -21.30 3.74
N LEU A 600 -8.26 -21.33 3.84
CA LEU A 600 -7.44 -20.15 4.07
C LEU A 600 -6.41 -20.02 2.96
N CYS A 601 -6.30 -18.84 2.35
CA CYS A 601 -5.21 -18.54 1.44
C CYS A 601 -4.55 -17.22 1.82
N SER A 602 -3.32 -17.03 1.34
CA SER A 602 -2.57 -15.81 1.62
C SER A 602 -1.66 -15.48 0.45
N ARG A 603 -1.23 -14.21 0.42
CA ARG A 603 -0.08 -13.76 -0.33
C ARG A 603 -0.23 -13.91 -1.85
N VAL A 604 -1.41 -13.53 -2.35
CA VAL A 604 -1.66 -13.37 -3.79
C VAL A 604 -0.93 -12.14 -4.36
N HIS A 605 -0.80 -11.06 -3.58
CA HIS A 605 0.06 -9.92 -3.91
C HIS A 605 1.43 -10.04 -3.23
N PRO A 606 2.52 -10.17 -3.99
CA PRO A 606 3.86 -10.47 -3.45
C PRO A 606 4.42 -9.50 -2.42
N GLY A 607 4.08 -8.21 -2.48
CA GLY A 607 4.59 -7.18 -1.57
C GLY A 607 3.93 -7.17 -0.19
N GLU A 608 2.88 -7.94 0.03
CA GLU A 608 2.06 -7.92 1.26
C GLU A 608 2.62 -8.84 2.35
N SER A 609 3.85 -8.54 2.83
CA SER A 609 4.64 -9.34 3.80
C SER A 609 3.91 -9.72 5.09
N ASN A 610 3.09 -8.80 5.59
CA ASN A 610 2.20 -9.01 6.72
C ASN A 610 1.23 -10.19 6.58
N ALA A 611 0.68 -10.44 5.37
CA ALA A 611 -0.21 -11.57 5.13
C ALA A 611 0.46 -12.93 5.38
N SER A 612 1.75 -13.06 5.07
CA SER A 612 2.50 -14.29 5.34
C SER A 612 2.83 -14.47 6.82
N TRP A 613 3.04 -13.38 7.58
CA TRP A 613 3.23 -13.46 9.03
C TRP A 613 1.94 -13.82 9.78
N MET A 614 0.78 -13.35 9.32
CA MET A 614 -0.52 -13.86 9.81
C MET A 614 -0.68 -15.35 9.51
N MET A 615 -0.35 -15.77 8.27
CA MET A 615 -0.36 -17.18 7.89
C MET A 615 0.61 -18.01 8.72
N HIS A 616 1.80 -17.51 9.04
CA HIS A 616 2.74 -18.17 9.94
C HIS A 616 2.10 -18.42 11.31
N GLY A 617 1.48 -17.41 11.92
CA GLY A 617 0.76 -17.60 13.18
C GLY A 617 -0.34 -18.66 13.12
N ILE A 618 -1.07 -18.72 12.00
CA ILE A 618 -2.07 -19.77 11.74
C ILE A 618 -1.41 -21.14 11.68
N LEU A 619 -0.36 -21.31 10.88
CA LEU A 619 0.33 -22.58 10.69
C LEU A 619 0.97 -23.07 11.99
N ASP A 620 1.74 -22.23 12.67
CA ASP A 620 2.38 -22.60 13.94
C ASP A 620 1.31 -22.99 14.98
N THR A 621 0.24 -22.20 15.12
CA THR A 621 -0.85 -22.53 16.04
C THR A 621 -1.50 -23.87 15.68
N LEU A 622 -1.85 -24.09 14.41
CA LEU A 622 -2.52 -25.32 13.96
C LEU A 622 -1.63 -26.55 14.01
N PHE A 623 -0.32 -26.41 13.86
CA PHE A 623 0.59 -27.55 13.93
C PHE A 623 1.12 -27.84 15.33
N THR A 624 1.39 -26.83 16.16
CA THR A 624 2.23 -27.01 17.36
C THR A 624 1.49 -26.73 18.68
N SER A 625 0.37 -26.00 18.66
CA SER A 625 -0.33 -25.62 19.90
C SER A 625 -1.02 -26.81 20.57
N MET A 626 -0.94 -26.85 21.91
CA MET A 626 -1.65 -27.79 22.80
C MET A 626 -2.80 -27.10 23.56
N ASP A 627 -3.19 -25.89 23.15
CA ASP A 627 -4.34 -25.18 23.72
C ASP A 627 -5.63 -25.99 23.46
N PRO A 628 -6.44 -26.32 24.49
CA PRO A 628 -7.68 -27.08 24.32
C PRO A 628 -8.65 -26.48 23.30
N LEU A 629 -8.65 -25.16 23.10
CA LEU A 629 -9.47 -24.50 22.07
C LEU A 629 -8.98 -24.84 20.66
N ILE A 630 -7.66 -24.97 20.47
CA ILE A 630 -7.06 -25.35 19.19
C ILE A 630 -7.24 -26.85 18.92
N GLU A 631 -7.18 -27.70 19.94
CA GLU A 631 -7.51 -29.12 19.81
C GLU A 631 -8.97 -29.31 19.38
N GLU A 632 -9.90 -28.55 19.97
CA GLU A 632 -11.30 -28.58 19.57
C GLU A 632 -11.50 -28.06 18.14
N LEU A 633 -10.78 -27.01 17.72
CA LEU A 633 -10.76 -26.57 16.32
C LEU A 633 -10.37 -27.71 15.37
N ARG A 634 -9.25 -28.40 15.63
CA ARG A 634 -8.78 -29.53 14.81
C ARG A 634 -9.77 -30.70 14.80
N ARG A 635 -10.51 -30.92 15.90
CA ARG A 635 -11.57 -31.94 15.97
C ARG A 635 -12.80 -31.59 15.15
N ARG A 636 -13.15 -30.31 15.04
CA ARG A 636 -14.35 -29.84 14.33
C ARG A 636 -14.14 -29.64 12.85
N PHE A 637 -12.94 -29.22 12.47
CA PHE A 637 -12.66 -28.72 11.13
C PHE A 637 -11.61 -29.54 10.39
N VAL A 638 -11.73 -29.53 9.06
CA VAL A 638 -10.64 -29.84 8.14
C VAL A 638 -10.16 -28.54 7.53
N PHE A 639 -8.92 -28.16 7.82
CA PHE A 639 -8.30 -26.97 7.26
C PHE A 639 -7.65 -27.32 5.93
N LYS A 640 -7.99 -26.59 4.87
CA LYS A 640 -7.32 -26.59 3.57
C LYS A 640 -6.67 -25.22 3.39
N ILE A 641 -5.34 -25.18 3.34
CA ILE A 641 -4.57 -23.93 3.41
C ILE A 641 -3.62 -23.82 2.23
N VAL A 642 -3.71 -22.74 1.47
CA VAL A 642 -2.71 -22.35 0.46
C VAL A 642 -1.90 -21.18 1.01
N PRO A 643 -0.74 -21.43 1.64
CA PRO A 643 -0.04 -20.41 2.42
C PRO A 643 0.58 -19.29 1.58
N MET A 644 0.79 -19.53 0.29
CA MET A 644 1.31 -18.52 -0.64
C MET A 644 0.78 -18.79 -2.05
N LEU A 645 -0.09 -17.89 -2.53
CA LEU A 645 -0.67 -17.98 -3.87
C LEU A 645 0.28 -17.50 -4.98
N ASN A 646 1.20 -16.60 -4.69
CA ASN A 646 2.10 -16.03 -5.70
C ASN A 646 3.58 -16.21 -5.33
N PRO A 647 4.10 -17.47 -5.34
CA PRO A 647 5.48 -17.73 -4.98
C PRO A 647 6.47 -17.05 -5.93
N ASP A 648 6.20 -17.00 -7.23
CA ASP A 648 7.14 -16.38 -8.18
C ASP A 648 7.29 -14.88 -7.96
N GLY A 649 6.18 -14.17 -7.77
CA GLY A 649 6.25 -12.73 -7.52
C GLY A 649 7.00 -12.45 -6.21
N VAL A 650 6.83 -13.28 -5.18
CA VAL A 650 7.57 -13.14 -3.91
C VAL A 650 9.07 -13.37 -4.14
N VAL A 651 9.44 -14.46 -4.81
CA VAL A 651 10.84 -14.81 -5.08
C VAL A 651 11.56 -13.70 -5.86
N ASN A 652 10.88 -13.05 -6.80
CA ASN A 652 11.45 -12.01 -7.66
C ASN A 652 11.29 -10.58 -7.12
N GLY A 653 10.81 -10.40 -5.89
CA GLY A 653 10.69 -9.07 -5.28
C GLY A 653 9.63 -8.18 -5.95
N SER A 654 8.59 -8.75 -6.55
CA SER A 654 7.44 -8.00 -7.05
C SER A 654 6.62 -7.38 -5.92
N HIS A 655 5.77 -6.40 -6.25
CA HIS A 655 4.79 -5.82 -5.34
C HIS A 655 3.39 -6.43 -5.50
N ARG A 656 2.90 -6.61 -6.72
CA ARG A 656 1.49 -6.87 -7.01
C ARG A 656 1.25 -8.06 -7.93
N CYS A 657 1.98 -8.15 -9.04
CA CYS A 657 1.69 -9.08 -10.12
C CYS A 657 2.43 -10.43 -9.98
N SER A 658 1.89 -11.47 -10.61
CA SER A 658 2.65 -12.70 -10.90
C SER A 658 3.51 -12.53 -12.16
N LEU A 659 4.24 -13.57 -12.58
CA LEU A 659 5.03 -13.54 -13.81
C LEU A 659 4.20 -13.44 -15.10
N SER A 660 2.88 -13.61 -15.06
CA SER A 660 2.02 -13.30 -16.21
C SER A 660 1.74 -11.80 -16.34
N GLY A 661 2.22 -10.97 -15.41
CA GLY A 661 2.10 -9.52 -15.47
C GLY A 661 0.74 -8.98 -15.01
N VAL A 662 -0.10 -9.82 -14.40
CA VAL A 662 -1.44 -9.45 -13.93
C VAL A 662 -1.60 -9.61 -12.43
N ASP A 663 -2.55 -8.85 -11.87
CA ASP A 663 -3.06 -9.04 -10.52
C ASP A 663 -3.86 -10.36 -10.45
N LEU A 664 -3.31 -11.37 -9.77
CA LEU A 664 -3.95 -12.68 -9.61
C LEU A 664 -5.28 -12.60 -8.84
N ASN A 665 -5.51 -11.55 -8.05
CA ASN A 665 -6.80 -11.30 -7.39
C ASN A 665 -7.80 -10.53 -8.29
N ARG A 666 -7.57 -10.50 -9.61
CA ARG A 666 -8.52 -10.03 -10.64
C ARG A 666 -8.87 -11.09 -11.67
N VAL A 667 -8.46 -12.34 -11.46
CA VAL A 667 -8.66 -13.45 -12.42
C VAL A 667 -9.39 -14.65 -11.82
N TRP A 668 -9.95 -14.55 -10.60
CA TRP A 668 -10.59 -15.69 -9.93
C TRP A 668 -11.89 -16.15 -10.61
N ASP A 669 -12.60 -15.24 -11.26
CA ASP A 669 -13.84 -15.57 -11.97
C ASP A 669 -13.59 -16.54 -13.14
N LYS A 670 -12.49 -16.35 -13.88
CA LYS A 670 -12.07 -17.13 -15.07
C LYS A 670 -10.55 -17.34 -15.16
N PRO A 671 -9.91 -18.08 -14.22
CA PRO A 671 -8.47 -18.30 -14.25
C PRO A 671 -8.10 -19.26 -15.38
N ASN A 672 -7.02 -18.95 -16.10
CA ASN A 672 -6.49 -19.81 -17.14
C ASN A 672 -5.51 -20.82 -16.53
N ARG A 673 -5.68 -22.11 -16.84
CA ARG A 673 -4.87 -23.20 -16.28
C ARG A 673 -3.36 -23.06 -16.52
N VAL A 674 -2.95 -22.42 -17.61
CA VAL A 674 -1.53 -22.35 -18.01
C VAL A 674 -0.88 -21.05 -17.52
N ILE A 675 -1.54 -19.89 -17.63
CA ILE A 675 -0.97 -18.60 -17.22
C ILE A 675 -1.31 -18.18 -15.79
N HIS A 676 -2.37 -18.73 -15.20
CA HIS A 676 -2.78 -18.50 -13.81
C HIS A 676 -2.92 -19.83 -13.05
N PRO A 677 -1.93 -20.75 -13.12
CA PRO A 677 -2.04 -22.09 -12.56
C PRO A 677 -2.34 -22.05 -11.05
N GLU A 678 -1.81 -21.07 -10.33
CA GLU A 678 -1.97 -20.92 -8.89
C GLU A 678 -3.44 -20.71 -8.51
N ILE A 679 -4.12 -19.80 -9.22
CA ILE A 679 -5.54 -19.51 -9.00
C ILE A 679 -6.43 -20.60 -9.56
N HIS A 680 -6.09 -21.16 -10.73
CA HIS A 680 -6.84 -22.25 -11.36
C HIS A 680 -6.94 -23.46 -10.43
N HIS A 681 -5.81 -23.96 -9.94
CA HIS A 681 -5.77 -25.14 -9.08
C HIS A 681 -6.37 -24.86 -7.70
N THR A 682 -6.12 -23.68 -7.11
CA THR A 682 -6.74 -23.29 -5.82
C THR A 682 -8.27 -23.26 -5.93
N LYS A 683 -8.81 -22.66 -6.99
CA LYS A 683 -10.25 -22.62 -7.25
C LYS A 683 -10.84 -24.02 -7.48
N ALA A 684 -10.10 -24.90 -8.16
CA ALA A 684 -10.52 -26.28 -8.39
C ALA A 684 -10.65 -27.09 -7.10
N ILE A 685 -9.74 -26.90 -6.13
CA ILE A 685 -9.86 -27.50 -4.79
C ILE A 685 -11.16 -27.05 -4.11
N ILE A 686 -11.50 -25.75 -4.16
CA ILE A 686 -12.76 -25.23 -3.62
C ILE A 686 -13.96 -25.83 -4.37
N GLN A 687 -13.90 -25.89 -5.69
CA GLN A 687 -14.95 -26.51 -6.50
C GLN A 687 -15.15 -27.98 -6.12
N TYR A 688 -14.08 -28.74 -5.90
CA TYR A 688 -14.15 -30.14 -5.48
C TYR A 688 -14.87 -30.30 -4.14
N MET A 689 -14.55 -29.45 -3.14
CA MET A 689 -15.27 -29.42 -1.86
C MET A 689 -16.78 -29.22 -2.04
N CYS A 690 -17.17 -28.31 -2.92
CA CYS A 690 -18.57 -27.96 -3.16
C CYS A 690 -19.31 -29.01 -4.02
N ASP A 691 -18.68 -29.48 -5.09
CA ASP A 691 -19.34 -30.26 -6.14
C ASP A 691 -19.19 -31.76 -5.96
N VAL A 692 -18.10 -32.24 -5.36
CA VAL A 692 -17.83 -33.67 -5.15
C VAL A 692 -18.06 -34.06 -3.71
N VAL A 693 -17.42 -33.36 -2.77
CA VAL A 693 -17.59 -33.62 -1.32
C VAL A 693 -18.95 -33.14 -0.80
N LYS A 694 -19.61 -32.24 -1.54
CA LYS A 694 -20.90 -31.60 -1.16
C LYS A 694 -20.84 -30.90 0.18
N ARG A 695 -19.67 -30.33 0.51
CA ARG A 695 -19.42 -29.54 1.73
C ARG A 695 -18.66 -28.27 1.37
N PRO A 696 -19.37 -27.18 1.06
CA PRO A 696 -18.71 -25.89 0.86
C PRO A 696 -17.96 -25.48 2.14
N PRO A 697 -16.84 -24.74 2.03
CA PRO A 697 -16.15 -24.19 3.20
C PRO A 697 -17.11 -23.43 4.12
N PHE A 698 -17.05 -23.72 5.43
CA PHE A 698 -17.77 -22.97 6.45
C PHE A 698 -17.27 -21.52 6.54
N VAL A 699 -15.97 -21.31 6.32
CA VAL A 699 -15.33 -19.99 6.16
C VAL A 699 -14.27 -20.09 5.06
N PHE A 700 -14.23 -19.07 4.20
CA PHE A 700 -13.13 -18.78 3.29
C PHE A 700 -12.49 -17.44 3.69
N VAL A 701 -11.16 -17.40 3.87
CA VAL A 701 -10.44 -16.14 4.11
C VAL A 701 -9.22 -16.04 3.21
N ASP A 702 -9.13 -14.93 2.48
CA ASP A 702 -7.95 -14.51 1.72
C ASP A 702 -7.20 -13.43 2.51
N LEU A 703 -5.97 -13.71 2.95
CA LEU A 703 -5.16 -12.81 3.78
C LEU A 703 -4.33 -11.84 2.94
N HIS A 704 -4.38 -10.56 3.31
CA HIS A 704 -3.84 -9.44 2.56
C HIS A 704 -3.18 -8.37 3.46
N GLY A 705 -2.51 -7.41 2.79
CA GLY A 705 -1.94 -6.22 3.41
C GLY A 705 -2.46 -4.92 2.80
N HIS A 706 -2.81 -3.95 3.65
CA HIS A 706 -3.38 -2.68 3.23
C HIS A 706 -2.44 -1.48 3.47
N SER A 707 -2.11 -0.76 2.40
CA SER A 707 -1.07 0.29 2.42
C SER A 707 -1.51 1.67 2.92
N ARG A 708 -2.79 1.86 3.29
CA ARG A 708 -3.41 3.16 3.60
C ARG A 708 -4.22 3.19 4.91
N ARG A 709 -4.59 2.02 5.44
CA ARG A 709 -5.37 1.91 6.67
C ARG A 709 -4.52 1.34 7.81
N ALA A 710 -4.85 1.77 9.02
CA ALA A 710 -4.32 1.22 10.27
C ALA A 710 -5.14 -0.01 10.68
N ASN A 711 -4.69 -0.71 11.73
CA ASN A 711 -5.36 -1.88 12.32
C ASN A 711 -5.54 -3.05 11.32
N VAL A 712 -6.33 -4.03 11.72
CA VAL A 712 -6.74 -5.18 10.92
C VAL A 712 -8.25 -5.19 10.76
N PHE A 713 -8.75 -5.50 9.58
CA PHE A 713 -10.17 -5.51 9.29
C PHE A 713 -10.49 -6.50 8.17
N MET A 714 -11.77 -6.63 7.84
CA MET A 714 -12.24 -7.54 6.80
C MET A 714 -13.15 -6.86 5.80
N PHE A 715 -13.06 -7.34 4.57
CA PHE A 715 -14.06 -7.10 3.57
C PHE A 715 -14.92 -8.36 3.36
N GLY A 716 -16.23 -8.19 3.20
CA GLY A 716 -17.20 -9.27 2.99
C GLY A 716 -18.09 -9.05 1.75
N ASN A 717 -19.23 -9.73 1.69
CA ASN A 717 -20.16 -9.65 0.55
C ASN A 717 -21.58 -9.38 1.06
N ASN A 718 -22.00 -8.12 1.05
CA ASN A 718 -23.37 -7.71 1.27
C ASN A 718 -24.13 -7.72 -0.07
N PRO A 719 -25.10 -8.63 -0.27
CA PRO A 719 -25.86 -8.70 -1.51
C PRO A 719 -26.65 -7.41 -1.80
N GLU A 720 -27.09 -6.70 -0.76
CA GLU A 720 -27.88 -5.45 -0.87
C GLU A 720 -27.05 -4.28 -1.43
N GLU A 721 -25.76 -4.25 -1.10
CA GLU A 721 -24.79 -3.27 -1.57
C GLU A 721 -24.01 -3.76 -2.80
N SER A 722 -24.49 -4.79 -3.48
CA SER A 722 -23.89 -5.23 -4.73
C SER A 722 -24.28 -4.32 -5.87
N TRP A 723 -23.32 -4.01 -6.75
CA TRP A 723 -23.59 -3.31 -8.00
C TRP A 723 -24.49 -4.12 -8.95
N ARG A 724 -24.49 -5.47 -8.87
CA ARG A 724 -25.32 -6.36 -9.70
C ARG A 724 -26.75 -6.45 -9.18
N ALA A 725 -27.72 -6.33 -10.08
CA ALA A 725 -29.14 -6.43 -9.74
C ALA A 725 -29.55 -7.83 -9.25
N ASP A 726 -28.95 -8.89 -9.80
CA ASP A 726 -29.30 -10.27 -9.42
C ASP A 726 -28.84 -10.62 -8.00
N ASP A 727 -27.68 -10.11 -7.59
CA ASP A 727 -27.19 -10.26 -6.22
C ASP A 727 -28.18 -9.64 -5.21
N ARG A 728 -28.72 -8.46 -5.53
CA ARG A 728 -29.70 -7.76 -4.69
C ARG A 728 -31.04 -8.47 -4.55
N LYS A 729 -31.33 -9.45 -5.42
CA LYS A 729 -32.53 -10.32 -5.31
C LYS A 729 -32.31 -11.49 -4.35
N LEU A 730 -31.09 -11.75 -3.92
CA LEU A 730 -30.80 -12.82 -2.96
C LEU A 730 -31.46 -12.50 -1.60
N PRO A 731 -31.88 -13.52 -0.83
CA PRO A 731 -32.45 -13.32 0.48
C PRO A 731 -31.50 -12.56 1.41
N HIS A 732 -32.06 -11.64 2.19
CA HIS A 732 -31.32 -10.90 3.21
C HIS A 732 -30.61 -11.86 4.18
N ASN A 733 -29.30 -11.69 4.33
CA ASN A 733 -28.47 -12.53 5.19
C ASN A 733 -27.29 -11.73 5.74
N TYR A 734 -27.28 -11.51 7.05
CA TYR A 734 -26.21 -10.81 7.78
C TYR A 734 -25.03 -11.72 8.18
N GLY A 735 -24.97 -12.95 7.65
CA GLY A 735 -23.90 -13.92 7.94
C GLY A 735 -22.50 -13.37 7.69
N PHE A 736 -22.34 -12.49 6.69
CA PHE A 736 -21.08 -11.83 6.35
C PHE A 736 -20.57 -10.88 7.45
N MET A 737 -21.34 -10.53 8.49
CA MET A 737 -20.85 -9.70 9.60
C MET A 737 -20.37 -10.53 10.80
N LYS A 738 -20.77 -11.80 10.90
CA LYS A 738 -20.60 -12.61 12.12
C LYS A 738 -19.14 -12.77 12.54
N LEU A 739 -18.25 -13.08 11.59
CA LEU A 739 -16.83 -13.27 11.91
C LEU A 739 -16.16 -11.93 12.29
N PRO A 740 -16.32 -10.84 11.51
CA PRO A 740 -15.88 -9.51 11.94
C PRO A 740 -16.38 -9.09 13.33
N GLU A 741 -17.67 -9.28 13.64
CA GLU A 741 -18.25 -8.93 14.95
C GLU A 741 -17.62 -9.72 16.11
N VAL A 742 -17.32 -10.99 15.89
CA VAL A 742 -16.61 -11.81 16.87
C VAL A 742 -15.17 -11.32 17.03
N LEU A 743 -14.47 -11.02 15.94
CA LEU A 743 -13.07 -10.58 15.98
C LEU A 743 -12.89 -9.23 16.67
N GLU A 744 -13.84 -8.31 16.53
CA GLU A 744 -13.87 -7.06 17.30
C GLU A 744 -13.82 -7.31 18.82
N GLN A 745 -14.46 -8.39 19.29
CA GLN A 745 -14.53 -8.73 20.70
C GLN A 745 -13.33 -9.57 21.17
N THR A 746 -12.70 -10.33 20.27
CA THR A 746 -11.68 -11.31 20.63
C THR A 746 -10.26 -10.91 20.26
N SER A 747 -10.06 -10.00 19.30
CA SER A 747 -8.73 -9.58 18.84
C SER A 747 -8.50 -8.10 19.09
N ALA A 748 -7.48 -7.79 19.89
CA ALA A 748 -7.11 -6.43 20.23
C ALA A 748 -6.61 -5.58 19.04
N ALA A 749 -6.25 -6.24 17.93
CA ALA A 749 -5.75 -5.62 16.70
C ALA A 749 -6.86 -5.33 15.68
N PHE A 750 -8.02 -5.96 15.82
CA PHE A 750 -9.12 -5.87 14.87
C PHE A 750 -9.93 -4.58 15.04
N SER A 751 -10.54 -4.10 13.96
CA SER A 751 -11.40 -2.92 13.96
C SER A 751 -12.57 -3.12 13.00
N PHE A 752 -13.75 -3.41 13.56
CA PHE A 752 -14.99 -3.61 12.80
C PHE A 752 -15.40 -2.37 12.01
N ASP A 753 -15.19 -1.17 12.56
CA ASP A 753 -15.54 0.10 11.90
C ASP A 753 -14.82 0.31 10.56
N LEU A 754 -13.72 -0.40 10.31
CA LEU A 754 -12.96 -0.33 9.06
C LEU A 754 -13.41 -1.39 8.03
N CYS A 755 -14.30 -2.31 8.42
CA CYS A 755 -14.83 -3.33 7.51
C CYS A 755 -15.71 -2.72 6.41
N GLN A 756 -15.69 -3.35 5.24
CA GLN A 756 -16.54 -2.97 4.10
C GLN A 756 -17.18 -4.21 3.48
N PHE A 757 -18.47 -4.14 3.18
CA PHE A 757 -19.22 -5.30 2.70
C PHE A 757 -19.78 -5.10 1.29
N GLY A 758 -19.74 -3.89 0.75
CA GLY A 758 -20.16 -3.58 -0.61
C GLY A 758 -19.43 -4.40 -1.67
N ILE A 759 -20.12 -4.66 -2.78
CA ILE A 759 -19.54 -5.36 -3.94
C ILE A 759 -19.54 -4.41 -5.12
N THR A 760 -18.35 -4.01 -5.54
CA THR A 760 -18.13 -3.08 -6.66
C THR A 760 -17.77 -3.82 -7.95
N ARG A 761 -17.95 -3.16 -9.11
CA ARG A 761 -17.65 -3.74 -10.43
C ARG A 761 -16.18 -4.19 -10.55
N LYS A 762 -15.24 -3.37 -10.07
CA LYS A 762 -13.79 -3.65 -10.13
C LYS A 762 -13.35 -4.85 -9.29
N LYS A 763 -14.17 -5.29 -8.33
CA LYS A 763 -13.84 -6.38 -7.40
C LYS A 763 -14.60 -7.67 -7.71
N GLU A 764 -15.37 -7.70 -8.80
CA GLU A 764 -16.20 -8.86 -9.14
C GLU A 764 -15.41 -10.15 -9.37
N SER A 765 -14.17 -10.01 -9.84
CA SER A 765 -13.23 -11.10 -10.12
C SER A 765 -12.23 -11.36 -8.98
N SER A 766 -12.46 -10.80 -7.80
CA SER A 766 -11.69 -11.12 -6.59
C SER A 766 -12.04 -12.49 -6.05
N ALA A 767 -11.12 -13.08 -5.26
CA ALA A 767 -11.28 -14.38 -4.62
C ALA A 767 -12.57 -14.47 -3.82
N ARG A 768 -12.75 -13.52 -2.89
CA ARG A 768 -13.90 -13.43 -1.99
C ARG A 768 -15.23 -13.43 -2.74
N VAL A 769 -15.36 -12.56 -3.74
CA VAL A 769 -16.61 -12.39 -4.49
C VAL A 769 -16.88 -13.60 -5.38
N THR A 770 -15.84 -14.14 -6.02
CA THR A 770 -15.93 -15.36 -6.83
C THR A 770 -16.38 -16.55 -5.99
N VAL A 771 -15.78 -16.74 -4.82
CA VAL A 771 -16.08 -17.87 -3.94
C VAL A 771 -17.50 -17.78 -3.39
N TRP A 772 -17.94 -16.58 -3.04
CA TRP A 772 -19.33 -16.33 -2.64
C TRP A 772 -20.33 -16.60 -3.78
N ARG A 773 -20.16 -15.96 -4.94
CA ARG A 773 -21.10 -16.09 -6.08
C ARG A 773 -21.12 -17.48 -6.69
N GLN A 774 -19.95 -18.06 -6.97
CA GLN A 774 -19.87 -19.31 -7.74
C GLN A 774 -20.03 -20.55 -6.87
N PHE A 775 -19.68 -20.50 -5.58
CA PHE A 775 -19.70 -21.68 -4.72
C PHE A 775 -20.67 -21.58 -3.53
N GLY A 776 -21.40 -20.46 -3.38
CA GLY A 776 -22.41 -20.30 -2.34
C GLY A 776 -21.83 -20.17 -0.93
N VAL A 777 -20.53 -19.90 -0.80
CA VAL A 777 -19.86 -19.75 0.50
C VAL A 777 -20.22 -18.38 1.09
N SER A 778 -21.15 -18.38 2.04
CA SER A 778 -21.66 -17.13 2.64
C SER A 778 -20.61 -16.37 3.46
N ASN A 779 -19.72 -17.10 4.13
CA ASN A 779 -18.65 -16.56 4.97
C ASN A 779 -17.32 -16.47 4.18
N ALA A 780 -17.33 -15.73 3.08
CA ALA A 780 -16.13 -15.48 2.29
C ALA A 780 -15.61 -14.07 2.58
N TYR A 781 -14.33 -13.97 2.94
CA TYR A 781 -13.70 -12.74 3.40
C TYR A 781 -12.37 -12.47 2.72
N THR A 782 -12.04 -11.18 2.62
CA THR A 782 -10.67 -10.70 2.46
C THR A 782 -10.28 -10.09 3.80
N MET A 783 -9.21 -10.53 4.43
CA MET A 783 -8.73 -9.97 5.69
C MET A 783 -7.48 -9.13 5.44
N GLU A 784 -7.55 -7.86 5.83
CA GLU A 784 -6.57 -6.83 5.52
C GLU A 784 -5.79 -6.44 6.77
N SER A 785 -4.47 -6.57 6.74
CA SER A 785 -3.59 -6.07 7.80
C SER A 785 -2.88 -4.79 7.38
N THR A 786 -2.75 -3.83 8.28
CA THR A 786 -1.88 -2.66 8.07
C THR A 786 -0.40 -3.03 7.89
N PHE A 787 0.36 -2.20 7.17
CA PHE A 787 1.84 -2.19 7.19
C PHE A 787 2.44 -1.28 8.28
N PHE A 788 1.61 -0.41 8.85
CA PHE A 788 2.00 0.63 9.79
C PHE A 788 1.82 0.19 11.25
N GLY A 789 0.59 0.16 11.73
CA GLY A 789 0.29 0.07 13.15
C GLY A 789 -1.16 0.39 13.48
N PHE A 790 -1.42 0.69 14.74
CA PHE A 790 -2.78 0.78 15.28
C PHE A 790 -3.16 2.23 15.60
N GLU A 791 -4.29 2.68 15.07
CA GLU A 791 -4.89 3.99 15.36
C GLU A 791 -6.03 3.90 16.38
N THR A 792 -6.62 2.70 16.54
CA THR A 792 -7.68 2.37 17.49
C THR A 792 -7.34 1.11 18.30
N GLY A 793 -8.16 0.78 19.30
CA GLY A 793 -8.01 -0.43 20.11
C GLY A 793 -6.88 -0.36 21.15
N ALA A 794 -6.60 -1.51 21.79
CA ALA A 794 -5.66 -1.61 22.91
C ALA A 794 -4.19 -1.34 22.52
N PHE A 795 -3.87 -1.43 21.23
CA PHE A 795 -2.51 -1.20 20.72
C PHE A 795 -2.31 0.18 20.08
N LYS A 796 -3.30 1.08 20.22
CA LYS A 796 -3.25 2.44 19.67
C LYS A 796 -1.93 3.14 19.97
N GLY A 797 -1.31 3.72 18.94
CA GLY A 797 -0.06 4.46 19.05
C GLY A 797 1.20 3.60 18.90
N TYR A 798 1.06 2.29 18.72
CA TYR A 798 2.17 1.39 18.40
C TYR A 798 2.18 0.99 16.93
N GLN A 799 3.39 0.77 16.41
CA GLN A 799 3.61 0.15 15.10
C GLN A 799 3.46 -1.37 15.22
N ILE A 800 2.93 -1.98 14.17
CA ILE A 800 2.72 -3.43 14.10
C ILE A 800 4.06 -4.16 14.01
N CYS A 801 4.22 -5.26 14.76
CA CYS A 801 5.37 -6.17 14.69
C CYS A 801 4.99 -7.60 14.27
N THR A 802 5.98 -8.45 14.01
CA THR A 802 5.78 -9.86 13.60
C THR A 802 4.99 -10.67 14.61
N LYS A 803 5.20 -10.42 15.92
CA LYS A 803 4.45 -11.06 17.00
C LYS A 803 2.95 -10.74 16.92
N ASP A 804 2.61 -9.46 16.69
CA ASP A 804 1.22 -9.06 16.56
C ASP A 804 0.58 -9.75 15.36
N LEU A 805 1.27 -9.80 14.21
CA LEU A 805 0.81 -10.49 13.00
C LEU A 805 0.55 -11.99 13.24
N LYS A 806 1.47 -12.68 13.92
CA LYS A 806 1.27 -14.09 14.30
C LYS A 806 0.06 -14.25 15.23
N ASN A 807 -0.10 -13.37 16.22
CA ASN A 807 -1.23 -13.39 17.14
C ASN A 807 -2.56 -13.14 16.42
N ILE A 808 -2.61 -12.21 15.46
CA ILE A 808 -3.79 -11.97 14.62
C ILE A 808 -4.20 -13.26 13.89
N GLY A 809 -3.23 -14.02 13.36
CA GLY A 809 -3.47 -15.33 12.77
C GLY A 809 -4.10 -16.34 13.75
N ARG A 810 -3.59 -16.39 14.99
CA ARG A 810 -4.20 -17.21 16.07
C ARG A 810 -5.62 -16.75 16.40
N ASP A 811 -5.82 -15.44 16.55
CA ASP A 811 -7.12 -14.86 16.90
C ASP A 811 -8.17 -15.15 15.84
N LEU A 812 -7.80 -15.16 14.55
CA LEU A 812 -8.68 -15.58 13.45
C LEU A 812 -9.21 -17.00 13.67
N LEU A 813 -8.35 -17.94 14.03
CA LEU A 813 -8.75 -19.33 14.29
C LEU A 813 -9.74 -19.42 15.45
N LEU A 814 -9.46 -18.71 16.55
CA LEU A 814 -10.35 -18.68 17.71
C LEU A 814 -11.69 -18.01 17.39
N GLY A 815 -11.68 -16.95 16.59
CA GLY A 815 -12.89 -16.29 16.09
C GLY A 815 -13.75 -17.24 15.25
N ILE A 816 -13.15 -18.02 14.35
CA ILE A 816 -13.85 -19.05 13.57
C ILE A 816 -14.53 -20.08 14.47
N LEU A 817 -13.85 -20.56 15.53
CA LEU A 817 -14.44 -21.49 16.49
C LEU A 817 -15.68 -20.89 17.17
N GLU A 818 -15.61 -19.62 17.57
CA GLU A 818 -16.71 -18.96 18.27
C GLU A 818 -17.90 -18.73 17.34
N VAL A 819 -17.69 -18.32 16.09
CA VAL A 819 -18.76 -18.22 15.07
C VAL A 819 -19.46 -19.57 14.88
N TRP A 820 -18.70 -20.66 14.85
CA TRP A 820 -19.26 -22.01 14.74
C TRP A 820 -20.09 -22.39 15.96
N LYS A 821 -19.62 -22.10 17.18
CA LYS A 821 -20.36 -22.34 18.44
C LYS A 821 -21.67 -21.56 18.48
N LEU A 822 -21.66 -20.29 18.07
CA LEU A 822 -22.85 -19.46 18.02
C LEU A 822 -23.88 -20.01 17.02
N SER A 823 -23.42 -20.59 15.91
CA SER A 823 -24.29 -21.15 14.86
C SER A 823 -24.88 -22.51 15.22
N HIS A 824 -24.17 -23.34 16.00
CA HIS A 824 -24.56 -24.73 16.28
C HIS A 824 -24.96 -25.00 17.75
N CYS A 825 -24.69 -24.09 18.68
CA CYS A 825 -25.00 -24.23 20.12
C CYS A 825 -25.57 -22.94 20.74
N PRO A 826 -26.78 -22.49 20.34
CA PRO A 826 -27.31 -21.17 20.72
C PRO A 826 -27.57 -20.99 22.23
N GLN A 827 -27.76 -22.08 22.98
CA GLN A 827 -28.30 -22.04 24.36
C GLN A 827 -27.28 -21.84 25.49
N LYS A 828 -25.96 -21.75 25.22
CA LYS A 828 -24.93 -21.68 26.30
C LYS A 828 -24.17 -20.35 26.44
N HIS A 829 -24.25 -19.42 25.48
CA HIS A 829 -23.28 -18.31 25.42
C HIS A 829 -23.73 -16.96 26.00
N THR A 830 -25.02 -16.74 26.30
CA THR A 830 -25.52 -15.45 26.81
C THR A 830 -24.99 -15.09 28.22
N LYS A 831 -24.46 -16.04 28.99
CA LYS A 831 -23.86 -15.78 30.33
C LYS A 831 -22.32 -15.68 30.33
N SER A 832 -21.64 -16.21 29.31
CA SER A 832 -20.17 -16.33 29.27
C SER A 832 -19.48 -15.03 28.83
N VAL A 833 -20.06 -14.34 27.84
CA VAL A 833 -19.51 -13.10 27.26
C VAL A 833 -19.49 -11.95 28.28
N LEU A 834 -20.48 -11.89 29.18
CA LEU A 834 -20.53 -10.91 30.27
C LEU A 834 -19.48 -11.16 31.36
N MET A 835 -19.02 -12.40 31.58
CA MET A 835 -18.02 -12.70 32.61
C MET A 835 -16.57 -12.46 32.15
N LYS A 836 -16.26 -12.66 30.86
CA LYS A 836 -14.91 -12.41 30.31
C LYS A 836 -14.52 -10.92 30.30
N ARG A 837 -15.50 -10.02 30.28
CA ARG A 837 -15.28 -8.56 30.42
C ARG A 837 -14.56 -8.20 31.73
N SER A 838 -14.81 -8.93 32.82
CA SER A 838 -14.18 -8.67 34.13
C SER A 838 -12.79 -9.30 34.32
N ALA A 839 -12.42 -10.28 33.47
CA ALA A 839 -11.17 -11.02 33.60
C ALA A 839 -10.03 -10.39 32.76
N LEU A 840 -10.35 -9.84 31.59
CA LEU A 840 -9.39 -9.14 30.73
C LEU A 840 -9.05 -7.73 31.23
N GLU A 841 -9.93 -7.07 31.99
CA GLU A 841 -9.63 -5.81 32.68
C GLU A 841 -8.71 -6.00 33.90
N LYS A 842 -8.53 -7.23 34.39
CA LYS A 842 -7.69 -7.53 35.57
C LYS A 842 -6.27 -7.99 35.23
N THR A 843 -5.98 -8.30 33.98
CA THR A 843 -4.64 -8.76 33.53
C THR A 843 -3.88 -7.73 32.67
N SER A 844 -4.44 -6.54 32.45
CA SER A 844 -3.77 -5.43 31.74
C SER A 844 -3.07 -4.43 32.68
N VAL A 845 -2.98 -4.73 33.98
CA VAL A 845 -2.19 -3.99 34.97
C VAL A 845 -1.29 -4.97 35.73
N SER A 846 -0.28 -5.51 35.04
CA SER A 846 0.95 -6.06 35.65
C SER A 846 2.08 -6.11 34.63
#